data_AF-A0A8H6EM61-F1
#
_entry.id   AF-A0A8H6EM61-F1
#
_cell.length_a   1.000
_cell.length_b   1.000
_cell.length_c   1.000
_cell.angle_alpha   90.00
_cell.angle_beta   90.00
_cell.angle_gamma   90.00
#
_symmetry.space_group_name_H-M   'P 1'
#
loop_
_entity.id
_entity.type
_entity.pdbx_description
1 polymer ?
#
loop_
_entity_poly.entity_id
_entity_poly.type
_entity_poly.pdbx_seq_one_letter_code
_entity_poly.pdbx_strand_id
1 'polypeptide(L)'
;MRVSIIFSSCVSFLWIVKVGALIQRQEIVQAYNVYRNASSATTPLQVGNGNFAFGVDVTGLQTFRPFATMSTWGWHNFSLPTTPNQTSVEDFTGLDWWSHGRLVNYDQPNPAEADISNWLIQNPQRLNLGNIGFWFANANVTEGDLEKKSQVLDLWNGVITSTFLYNGSQVRIEVSAASDADIVIINVESELLSIGSLGLFFDFPYSDVNKFDAPFVGVWNASSKHSTFLDSADNEAAIQHTLDDTSYCFTARWEGKGQVSGPKEGTHRYFLTTPGSSNLKMTATFSDEASCGKARTTSVPSVADLTDSSKTWWKTYWESGAFIDLSSVDSTNATELQRRTILSQYLLAVNSASDFPPQESGLVNNGWYGKFHLEMVFWHLMHFARWNHFDLLWRSMPGMYEQFLESSLDRARLQGYEGARWGKMTDPTGRSAPGGINSLLIWQQPHPMYFAEIEYRSFPNETTLERWDGVLTAAADFMASFAWYNATTGVYDLGPPMYPVSENTNPNATINPTFELAYWRFGLDVAMSWKERQGKSIPENWKNVRENLAPLPIVNDTYPVYEGIPNMWTDNETTSDHPAMAGIYGWLPPPSSSPLNMTIVSNTASKIHSLWDLEDSYGWDFALLAMNSLRLGDTDQAIEYLLHPIFQFDDAGYPVGGSRVPTPYFPNAGGLMLAMAMMAGGWDGEPGTHFPEDWDVKVEGFVPGLATLPRMTKFDIAIVSDTVCPWCYVGKQKLEQGITAYKQRHPDSNDTFSISWHPFYLAPEAPTTGVDKRAWYLARFGEERMTAAFGRLSEIGKDVGIDFKFGGKTGATRTSHRLIQLGKTKSPAMQTKVVESLFKSYFEEEGDITSHEVLRNAAVRAGLDEKEVNEWLESEKGGVEVDREVEEARRNSISGVPNFTIQGKYEIGGAQDSAVFLRLFEKIKEMEESSKA
;
A
#
# COMPACT_ATOMS: atom_id res chain seq x y z
N MET A 1 64.49 10.99 -14.57
CA MET A 1 63.67 10.15 -13.68
C MET A 1 63.25 10.98 -12.48
N ARG A 2 62.09 11.66 -12.56
CA ARG A 2 61.24 12.10 -11.45
C ARG A 2 60.06 12.88 -12.06
N VAL A 3 58.89 12.42 -11.66
CA VAL A 3 57.55 12.88 -12.05
C VAL A 3 57.31 14.27 -11.49
N SER A 4 56.80 15.19 -12.32
CA SER A 4 56.19 16.45 -11.88
C SER A 4 54.77 16.50 -12.41
N ILE A 5 53.83 16.29 -11.49
CA ILE A 5 52.39 16.42 -11.68
C ILE A 5 52.05 17.91 -11.71
N ILE A 6 51.43 18.35 -12.80
CA ILE A 6 50.85 19.69 -12.91
C ILE A 6 49.42 19.61 -12.33
N PHE A 7 49.19 20.32 -11.23
CA PHE A 7 47.87 20.60 -10.69
C PHE A 7 47.07 21.43 -11.71
N SER A 8 45.94 20.91 -12.19
CA SER A 8 44.91 21.69 -12.86
C SER A 8 43.68 21.71 -11.97
N SER A 9 43.25 22.92 -11.62
CA SER A 9 42.18 23.23 -10.68
C SER A 9 40.83 22.76 -11.21
N CYS A 10 40.30 21.65 -10.68
CA CYS A 10 38.87 21.37 -10.72
C CYS A 10 38.19 22.12 -9.57
N VAL A 11 37.50 23.21 -9.90
CA VAL A 11 36.49 23.80 -9.01
C VAL A 11 35.28 22.89 -9.09
N SER A 12 35.21 21.92 -8.17
CA SER A 12 33.98 21.19 -7.91
C SER A 12 32.99 22.17 -7.29
N PHE A 13 31.95 22.54 -8.05
CA PHE A 13 30.73 23.07 -7.45
C PHE A 13 30.10 21.94 -6.62
N LEU A 14 30.54 21.81 -5.36
CA LEU A 14 29.76 21.15 -4.33
C LEU A 14 28.47 21.97 -4.21
N TRP A 15 27.39 21.44 -4.77
CA TRP A 15 26.06 21.77 -4.28
C TRP A 15 26.05 21.40 -2.80
N ILE A 16 26.23 22.40 -1.94
CA ILE A 16 25.82 22.30 -0.55
C ILE A 16 24.31 22.20 -0.61
N VAL A 17 23.80 20.96 -0.62
CA VAL A 17 22.45 20.70 -0.14
C VAL A 17 22.45 21.27 1.27
N LYS A 18 21.65 22.32 1.50
CA LYS A 18 21.29 22.70 2.86
C LYS A 18 20.59 21.48 3.45
N VAL A 19 21.33 20.65 4.17
CA VAL A 19 20.73 19.70 5.11
C VAL A 19 20.02 20.61 6.11
N GLY A 20 18.69 20.67 6.01
CA GLY A 20 17.87 21.28 7.04
C GLY A 20 18.26 20.68 8.39
N ALA A 21 18.16 21.46 9.47
CA ALA A 21 18.38 20.90 10.80
C ALA A 21 17.46 19.67 10.96
N LEU A 22 18.06 18.50 11.20
CA LEU A 22 17.32 17.25 11.43
C LEU A 22 16.34 17.46 12.59
N ILE A 23 15.11 16.97 12.45
CA ILE A 23 14.12 17.02 13.54
C ILE A 23 14.69 16.29 14.77
N GLN A 24 14.61 16.93 15.95
CA GLN A 24 15.02 16.32 17.22
C GLN A 24 13.95 15.33 17.71
N ARG A 25 13.81 14.20 17.00
CA ARG A 25 12.70 13.24 17.19
C ARG A 25 12.61 12.73 18.63
N GLN A 26 13.75 12.44 19.28
CA GLN A 26 13.75 11.93 20.65
C GLN A 26 13.10 12.90 21.64
N GLU A 27 13.46 14.18 21.61
CA GLU A 27 12.92 15.19 22.51
C GLU A 27 11.39 15.33 22.31
N ILE A 28 10.96 15.33 21.05
CA ILE A 28 9.54 15.45 20.68
C ILE A 28 8.75 14.22 21.14
N VAL A 29 9.23 13.00 20.86
CA VAL A 29 8.56 11.76 21.28
C VAL A 29 8.45 11.70 22.81
N GLN A 30 9.54 12.00 23.52
CA GLN A 30 9.57 11.91 24.99
C GLN A 30 8.75 13.01 25.67
N ALA A 31 8.50 14.14 25.01
CA ALA A 31 7.57 15.16 25.49
C ALA A 31 6.12 14.63 25.64
N TYR A 32 5.77 13.56 24.92
CA TYR A 32 4.47 12.90 24.96
C TYR A 32 4.48 11.54 25.67
N ASN A 33 5.55 11.20 26.41
CA ASN A 33 5.55 10.02 27.29
C ASN A 33 4.29 10.02 28.18
N VAL A 34 3.69 8.85 28.36
CA VAL A 34 2.40 8.74 29.08
C VAL A 34 2.66 8.53 30.56
N TYR A 35 1.97 9.30 31.41
CA TYR A 35 2.11 9.24 32.86
C TYR A 35 0.76 8.89 33.51
N ARG A 36 0.76 7.89 34.39
CA ARG A 36 -0.42 7.50 35.19
C ARG A 36 -0.06 7.31 36.67
N ASN A 37 -1.00 7.62 37.56
CA ASN A 37 -0.88 7.40 39.01
C ASN A 37 -2.02 6.53 39.59
N ALA A 38 -2.91 6.06 38.72
CA ALA A 38 -4.01 5.15 39.02
C ALA A 38 -4.27 4.28 37.78
N SER A 39 -4.88 3.11 37.98
CA SER A 39 -5.22 2.25 36.85
C SER A 39 -6.40 2.83 36.09
N SER A 40 -6.32 2.84 34.75
CA SER A 40 -7.50 3.06 33.92
C SER A 40 -8.50 1.92 34.10
N ALA A 41 -9.79 2.24 33.98
CA ALA A 41 -10.84 1.23 34.00
C ALA A 41 -11.04 0.55 32.63
N THR A 42 -10.57 1.17 31.55
CA THR A 42 -10.91 0.79 30.17
C THR A 42 -9.71 0.50 29.28
N THR A 43 -8.56 1.16 29.49
CA THR A 43 -7.41 1.08 28.58
C THR A 43 -6.09 0.79 29.32
N PRO A 44 -5.34 -0.25 28.94
CA PRO A 44 -4.03 -0.53 29.54
C PRO A 44 -2.96 0.46 29.07
N LEU A 45 -1.84 0.60 29.79
CA LEU A 45 -0.59 0.90 29.08
C LEU A 45 -0.06 -0.42 28.51
N GLN A 46 0.52 -0.41 27.32
CA GLN A 46 0.98 -1.63 26.65
C GLN A 46 2.45 -1.55 26.26
N VAL A 47 3.10 -2.72 26.26
CA VAL A 47 4.32 -2.99 25.50
C VAL A 47 4.03 -4.10 24.50
N GLY A 48 4.72 -4.09 23.36
CA GLY A 48 4.54 -5.11 22.33
C GLY A 48 5.39 -4.85 21.10
N ASN A 49 5.22 -5.69 20.09
CA ASN A 49 6.05 -5.71 18.88
C ASN A 49 5.25 -5.81 17.57
N GLY A 50 3.92 -5.69 17.66
CA GLY A 50 2.99 -5.84 16.54
C GLY A 50 2.35 -7.22 16.46
N ASN A 51 3.09 -8.30 16.75
CA ASN A 51 2.57 -9.66 16.80
C ASN A 51 2.12 -10.09 18.21
N PHE A 52 2.59 -9.38 19.23
CA PHE A 52 2.33 -9.64 20.63
C PHE A 52 2.16 -8.34 21.41
N ALA A 53 1.20 -8.30 22.34
CA ALA A 53 1.00 -7.18 23.25
C ALA A 53 0.68 -7.64 24.68
N PHE A 54 1.23 -6.90 25.64
CA PHE A 54 1.05 -7.11 27.08
C PHE A 54 0.53 -5.82 27.73
N GLY A 55 -0.72 -5.84 28.18
CA GLY A 55 -1.36 -4.71 28.85
C GLY A 55 -1.16 -4.71 30.37
N VAL A 56 -0.89 -3.55 30.96
CA VAL A 56 -0.62 -3.39 32.38
C VAL A 56 -1.51 -2.35 33.04
N ASP A 57 -1.77 -2.55 34.33
CA ASP A 57 -2.33 -1.56 35.24
C ASP A 57 -1.22 -0.74 35.92
N VAL A 58 -1.58 0.16 36.84
CA VAL A 58 -0.63 1.12 37.46
C VAL A 58 0.55 0.43 38.16
N THR A 59 0.42 -0.84 38.55
CA THR A 59 1.51 -1.61 39.16
C THR A 59 2.62 -1.95 38.18
N GLY A 60 2.40 -1.82 36.87
CA GLY A 60 3.31 -2.27 35.81
C GLY A 60 3.08 -3.73 35.42
N LEU A 61 2.09 -4.40 35.99
CA LEU A 61 1.63 -5.76 35.67
C LEU A 61 0.09 -5.79 35.61
N GLN A 62 -0.54 -6.96 35.58
CA GLN A 62 -2.00 -7.15 35.59
C GLN A 62 -2.51 -7.54 36.99
N THR A 63 -2.15 -6.75 38.00
CA THR A 63 -2.36 -7.06 39.42
C THR A 63 -3.81 -6.88 39.87
N PHE A 64 -4.40 -5.73 39.52
CA PHE A 64 -5.76 -5.31 39.90
C PHE A 64 -6.70 -5.25 38.70
N ARG A 65 -6.17 -5.03 37.49
CA ARG A 65 -6.94 -5.05 36.25
C ARG A 65 -6.45 -6.21 35.36
N PRO A 66 -7.31 -7.17 35.00
CA PRO A 66 -6.92 -8.31 34.17
C PRO A 66 -6.94 -7.91 32.68
N PHE A 67 -6.20 -6.86 32.32
CA PHE A 67 -5.99 -6.49 30.92
C PHE A 67 -5.43 -7.68 30.14
N ALA A 68 -5.71 -7.78 28.85
CA ALA A 68 -5.34 -8.96 28.09
C ALA A 68 -3.83 -9.04 27.81
N THR A 69 -3.33 -10.27 27.68
CA THR A 69 -2.10 -10.60 26.97
C THR A 69 -2.51 -11.31 25.68
N MET A 70 -2.13 -10.79 24.52
CA MET A 70 -2.62 -11.29 23.23
C MET A 70 -1.51 -11.43 22.21
N SER A 71 -1.66 -12.39 21.30
CA SER A 71 -0.79 -12.59 20.14
C SER A 71 -1.58 -12.84 18.86
N THR A 72 -0.89 -12.74 17.72
CA THR A 72 -1.46 -13.01 16.40
C THR A 72 -1.82 -14.48 16.15
N TRP A 73 -1.20 -15.42 16.87
CA TRP A 73 -1.48 -16.86 16.79
C TRP A 73 -2.45 -17.38 17.85
N GLY A 74 -2.75 -16.60 18.90
CA GLY A 74 -3.60 -17.03 20.01
C GLY A 74 -5.10 -17.10 19.66
N TRP A 75 -5.54 -18.24 19.13
CA TRP A 75 -6.93 -18.50 18.72
C TRP A 75 -7.53 -19.72 19.42
N HIS A 76 -8.83 -19.68 19.69
CA HIS A 76 -9.59 -20.76 20.33
C HIS A 76 -10.89 -21.05 19.57
N ASN A 77 -11.22 -22.34 19.48
CA ASN A 77 -12.52 -22.82 19.03
C ASN A 77 -13.25 -23.48 20.21
N PHE A 78 -14.51 -23.11 20.42
CA PHE A 78 -15.42 -23.90 21.24
C PHE A 78 -15.73 -25.24 20.58
N SER A 79 -16.11 -26.22 21.39
CA SER A 79 -16.70 -27.47 20.90
C SER A 79 -17.84 -27.22 19.89
N LEU A 80 -17.89 -28.01 18.81
CA LEU A 80 -18.97 -27.94 17.82
C LEU A 80 -20.35 -28.22 18.47
N PRO A 81 -21.45 -27.72 17.89
CA PRO A 81 -22.78 -28.00 18.42
C PRO A 81 -23.09 -29.49 18.40
N THR A 82 -24.02 -29.92 19.26
CA THR A 82 -24.48 -31.31 19.33
C THR A 82 -25.86 -31.52 18.70
N THR A 83 -26.46 -30.45 18.19
CA THR A 83 -27.77 -30.47 17.52
C THR A 83 -27.68 -31.29 16.24
N PRO A 84 -28.60 -32.26 16.00
CA PRO A 84 -28.55 -33.10 14.80
C PRO A 84 -28.52 -32.28 13.51
N ASN A 85 -27.64 -32.65 12.57
CA ASN A 85 -27.35 -31.93 11.32
C ASN A 85 -26.80 -30.51 11.53
N GLN A 86 -26.13 -30.24 12.66
CA GLN A 86 -25.39 -29.00 12.96
C GLN A 86 -24.12 -29.33 13.75
N THR A 87 -23.57 -30.53 13.53
CA THR A 87 -22.44 -31.11 14.25
C THR A 87 -21.11 -31.00 13.50
N SER A 88 -21.14 -30.47 12.27
CA SER A 88 -19.98 -30.25 11.41
C SER A 88 -20.05 -28.88 10.75
N VAL A 89 -18.90 -28.33 10.34
CA VAL A 89 -18.86 -27.05 9.59
C VAL A 89 -19.58 -27.17 8.25
N GLU A 90 -19.55 -28.35 7.64
CA GLU A 90 -20.22 -28.70 6.37
C GLU A 90 -21.74 -28.74 6.48
N ASP A 91 -22.30 -28.74 7.70
CA ASP A 91 -23.75 -28.72 7.91
C ASP A 91 -24.34 -27.32 7.65
N PHE A 92 -23.53 -26.27 7.59
CA PHE A 92 -23.98 -24.92 7.28
C PHE A 92 -24.19 -24.73 5.77
N THR A 93 -25.38 -24.28 5.39
CA THR A 93 -25.79 -24.20 3.97
C THR A 93 -26.01 -22.77 3.46
N GLY A 94 -25.92 -21.76 4.33
CA GLY A 94 -26.18 -20.37 3.95
C GLY A 94 -27.64 -20.13 3.52
N LEU A 95 -27.89 -19.09 2.72
CA LEU A 95 -29.20 -18.82 2.11
C LEU A 95 -29.06 -18.37 0.66
N ASP A 96 -30.03 -18.78 -0.16
CA ASP A 96 -30.15 -18.35 -1.55
C ASP A 96 -30.82 -16.97 -1.65
N TRP A 97 -30.20 -16.07 -2.40
CA TRP A 97 -30.72 -14.74 -2.71
C TRP A 97 -30.84 -14.56 -4.21
N TRP A 98 -31.86 -13.80 -4.63
CA TRP A 98 -32.07 -13.51 -6.04
C TRP A 98 -31.12 -12.39 -6.48
N SER A 99 -30.31 -12.65 -7.50
CA SER A 99 -29.42 -11.67 -8.12
C SER A 99 -29.47 -11.84 -9.63
N HIS A 100 -29.87 -10.77 -10.34
CA HIS A 100 -29.84 -10.65 -11.80
C HIS A 100 -30.30 -11.88 -12.61
N GLY A 101 -31.41 -12.52 -12.24
CA GLY A 101 -32.00 -13.62 -13.00
C GLY A 101 -31.69 -15.01 -12.46
N ARG A 102 -30.88 -15.11 -11.40
CA ARG A 102 -30.47 -16.38 -10.79
C ARG A 102 -30.49 -16.32 -9.27
N LEU A 103 -30.52 -17.50 -8.65
CA LEU A 103 -30.25 -17.64 -7.22
C LEU A 103 -28.73 -17.73 -7.00
N VAL A 104 -28.26 -17.07 -5.96
CA VAL A 104 -26.87 -17.08 -5.50
C VAL A 104 -26.89 -17.41 -4.01
N ASN A 105 -26.15 -18.44 -3.61
CA ASN A 105 -26.04 -18.80 -2.21
C ASN A 105 -24.97 -17.91 -1.53
N TYR A 106 -25.35 -17.29 -0.42
CA TYR A 106 -24.44 -16.49 0.40
C TYR A 106 -24.36 -17.09 1.80
N ASP A 107 -23.24 -16.86 2.49
CA ASP A 107 -23.00 -17.25 3.89
C ASP A 107 -23.85 -16.41 4.85
N GLN A 108 -25.16 -16.51 4.70
CA GLN A 108 -26.17 -15.86 5.51
C GLN A 108 -26.51 -16.80 6.67
N PRO A 109 -26.69 -16.27 7.90
CA PRO A 109 -27.14 -17.10 9.01
C PRO A 109 -28.47 -17.76 8.64
N ASN A 110 -28.50 -19.09 8.64
CA ASN A 110 -29.69 -19.85 8.29
C ASN A 110 -30.48 -20.15 9.58
N PRO A 111 -31.71 -19.66 9.75
CA PRO A 111 -32.49 -19.89 10.97
C PRO A 111 -32.79 -21.38 11.25
N ALA A 112 -32.74 -22.25 10.23
CA ALA A 112 -32.86 -23.70 10.41
C ALA A 112 -31.60 -24.35 10.97
N GLU A 113 -30.47 -23.65 10.92
CA GLU A 113 -29.11 -24.08 11.27
C GLU A 113 -28.49 -23.09 12.29
N ALA A 114 -29.30 -22.62 13.24
CA ALA A 114 -28.94 -21.51 14.12
C ALA A 114 -27.70 -21.79 15.00
N ASP A 115 -27.52 -23.02 15.47
CA ASP A 115 -26.41 -23.36 16.37
C ASP A 115 -25.08 -23.37 15.61
N ILE A 116 -25.03 -24.01 14.43
CA ILE A 116 -23.82 -24.00 13.60
C ILE A 116 -23.55 -22.61 13.03
N SER A 117 -24.59 -21.86 12.62
CA SER A 117 -24.44 -20.47 12.17
C SER A 117 -23.79 -19.60 13.24
N ASN A 118 -24.28 -19.65 14.48
CA ASN A 118 -23.71 -18.90 15.61
C ASN A 118 -22.28 -19.37 15.93
N TRP A 119 -22.03 -20.68 15.89
CA TRP A 119 -20.70 -21.23 16.11
C TRP A 119 -19.69 -20.71 15.07
N LEU A 120 -20.04 -20.68 13.78
CA LEU A 120 -19.16 -20.17 12.72
C LEU A 120 -18.92 -18.65 12.84
N ILE A 121 -19.93 -17.89 13.27
CA ILE A 121 -19.82 -16.46 13.53
C ILE A 121 -18.80 -16.19 14.65
N GLN A 122 -18.85 -16.99 15.70
CA GLN A 122 -18.02 -16.84 16.88
C GLN A 122 -16.61 -17.39 16.71
N ASN A 123 -16.46 -18.57 16.12
CA ASN A 123 -15.21 -19.35 16.13
C ASN A 123 -14.44 -19.20 14.82
N PRO A 124 -13.10 -19.32 14.80
CA PRO A 124 -12.25 -19.19 15.98
C PRO A 124 -12.32 -17.77 16.53
N GLN A 125 -12.07 -17.60 17.82
CA GLN A 125 -11.96 -16.30 18.46
C GLN A 125 -10.59 -16.11 19.09
N ARG A 126 -10.18 -14.85 19.23
CA ARG A 126 -8.90 -14.50 19.84
C ARG A 126 -8.89 -14.83 21.34
N LEU A 127 -7.75 -15.23 21.87
CA LEU A 127 -7.59 -15.68 23.25
C LEU A 127 -6.77 -14.69 24.11
N ASN A 128 -7.17 -14.51 25.37
CA ASN A 128 -6.27 -13.97 26.40
C ASN A 128 -5.32 -15.08 26.88
N LEU A 129 -4.02 -14.89 26.64
CA LEU A 129 -2.97 -15.88 26.91
C LEU A 129 -2.64 -16.02 28.41
N GLY A 130 -3.23 -15.18 29.26
CA GLY A 130 -3.06 -15.22 30.71
C GLY A 130 -2.54 -13.90 31.27
N ASN A 131 -2.57 -13.81 32.60
CA ASN A 131 -2.14 -12.63 33.34
C ASN A 131 -0.93 -12.91 34.22
N ILE A 132 -0.05 -11.92 34.30
CA ILE A 132 1.06 -11.85 35.26
C ILE A 132 0.78 -10.66 36.17
N GLY A 133 0.77 -10.86 37.48
CA GLY A 133 0.50 -9.79 38.46
C GLY A 133 1.25 -9.97 39.76
N PHE A 134 1.23 -8.97 40.65
CA PHE A 134 1.86 -9.10 41.96
C PHE A 134 1.03 -9.97 42.92
N TRP A 135 1.71 -10.84 43.66
CA TRP A 135 1.14 -11.62 44.75
C TRP A 135 1.70 -11.14 46.09
N PHE A 136 0.81 -10.67 46.97
CA PHE A 136 1.16 -10.09 48.27
C PHE A 136 1.08 -11.11 49.41
N ALA A 137 1.69 -12.29 49.25
CA ALA A 137 1.74 -13.35 50.27
C ALA A 137 0.36 -13.71 50.89
N ASN A 138 -0.68 -13.77 50.05
CA ASN A 138 -2.09 -14.00 50.42
C ASN A 138 -2.79 -12.86 51.19
N ALA A 139 -2.17 -11.70 51.36
CA ALA A 139 -2.87 -10.51 51.80
C ALA A 139 -3.90 -10.07 50.74
N ASN A 140 -5.08 -9.66 51.19
CA ASN A 140 -6.10 -9.08 50.32
C ASN A 140 -5.77 -7.61 50.07
N VAL A 141 -4.94 -7.34 49.07
CA VAL A 141 -4.47 -6.00 48.70
C VAL A 141 -5.30 -5.46 47.55
N THR A 142 -5.69 -4.20 47.65
CA THR A 142 -6.36 -3.41 46.61
C THR A 142 -5.45 -2.30 46.12
N GLU A 143 -5.80 -1.67 44.99
CA GLU A 143 -5.02 -0.53 44.47
C GLU A 143 -4.97 0.67 45.45
N GLY A 144 -5.96 0.78 46.35
CA GLY A 144 -6.01 1.84 47.37
C GLY A 144 -4.99 1.66 48.49
N ASP A 145 -4.47 0.45 48.67
CA ASP A 145 -3.45 0.13 49.69
C ASP A 145 -2.03 0.49 49.23
N LEU A 146 -1.87 0.87 47.95
CA LEU A 146 -0.59 1.31 47.39
C LEU A 146 -0.45 2.83 47.48
N GLU A 147 0.67 3.30 48.02
CA GLU A 147 0.98 4.73 48.12
C GLU A 147 1.98 5.17 47.05
N LYS A 148 1.98 6.47 46.72
CA LYS A 148 2.95 7.10 45.80
C LYS A 148 3.10 6.38 44.46
N LYS A 149 1.99 5.87 43.92
CA LYS A 149 1.92 5.22 42.61
C LYS A 149 2.39 6.18 41.52
N SER A 150 3.28 5.71 40.67
CA SER A 150 3.71 6.39 39.44
C SER A 150 4.01 5.35 38.38
N GLN A 151 3.47 5.55 37.19
CA GLN A 151 3.68 4.72 36.02
C GLN A 151 4.03 5.63 34.84
N VAL A 152 5.08 5.28 34.11
CA VAL A 152 5.55 6.01 32.92
C VAL A 152 5.74 5.02 31.79
N LEU A 153 5.14 5.30 30.63
CA LEU A 153 5.50 4.66 29.36
C LEU A 153 6.50 5.56 28.64
N ASP A 154 7.74 5.09 28.53
CA ASP A 154 8.78 5.74 27.74
C ASP A 154 8.69 5.28 26.28
N LEU A 155 8.02 6.08 25.46
CA LEU A 155 7.70 5.75 24.06
C LEU A 155 8.97 5.53 23.23
N TRP A 156 10.03 6.27 23.52
CA TRP A 156 11.30 6.20 22.78
C TRP A 156 12.02 4.86 22.98
N ASN A 157 11.91 4.28 24.18
CA ASN A 157 12.57 3.03 24.54
C ASN A 157 11.61 1.83 24.55
N GLY A 158 10.30 2.07 24.50
CA GLY A 158 9.24 1.06 24.62
C GLY A 158 9.24 0.33 25.96
N VAL A 159 9.48 1.07 27.05
CA VAL A 159 9.56 0.52 28.40
C VAL A 159 8.51 1.18 29.29
N ILE A 160 7.78 0.37 30.04
CA ILE A 160 6.93 0.86 31.13
C ILE A 160 7.70 0.75 32.44
N THR A 161 7.82 1.86 33.18
CA THR A 161 8.35 1.87 34.54
C THR A 161 7.22 2.21 35.51
N SER A 162 6.98 1.33 36.48
CA SER A 162 6.05 1.58 37.58
C SER A 162 6.79 1.60 38.92
N THR A 163 6.36 2.49 39.82
CA THR A 163 6.84 2.58 41.19
C THR A 163 5.67 2.80 42.15
N PHE A 164 5.73 2.16 43.31
CA PHE A 164 4.77 2.37 44.40
C PHE A 164 5.39 1.98 45.74
N LEU A 165 4.75 2.40 46.84
CA LEU A 165 5.06 1.93 48.17
C LEU A 165 3.97 0.96 48.64
N TYR A 166 4.40 -0.15 49.26
CA TYR A 166 3.53 -1.07 49.98
C TYR A 166 4.17 -1.38 51.34
N ASN A 167 3.41 -1.20 52.43
CA ASN A 167 3.91 -1.33 53.80
C ASN A 167 5.24 -0.58 54.06
N GLY A 168 5.37 0.64 53.51
CA GLY A 168 6.55 1.48 53.64
C GLY A 168 7.77 1.04 52.83
N SER A 169 7.70 -0.08 52.11
CA SER A 169 8.77 -0.56 51.23
C SER A 169 8.47 -0.21 49.78
N GLN A 170 9.49 0.22 49.04
CA GLN A 170 9.36 0.57 47.63
C GLN A 170 9.35 -0.69 46.76
N VAL A 171 8.48 -0.67 45.76
CA VAL A 171 8.50 -1.59 44.62
C VAL A 171 8.74 -0.74 43.39
N ARG A 172 9.78 -1.10 42.63
CA ARG A 172 10.04 -0.57 41.30
C ARG A 172 10.01 -1.73 40.31
N ILE A 173 9.34 -1.52 39.18
CA ILE A 173 9.29 -2.50 38.10
C ILE A 173 9.51 -1.83 36.76
N GLU A 174 10.28 -2.49 35.90
CA GLU A 174 10.37 -2.21 34.47
C GLU A 174 9.80 -3.38 33.68
N VAL A 175 8.98 -3.06 32.68
CA VAL A 175 8.38 -4.03 31.75
C VAL A 175 8.62 -3.58 30.31
N SER A 176 9.06 -4.51 29.47
CA SER A 176 9.21 -4.34 28.02
C SER A 176 8.87 -5.63 27.29
N ALA A 177 8.73 -5.58 25.96
CA ALA A 177 8.49 -6.75 25.11
C ALA A 177 9.70 -7.01 24.22
N ALA A 178 10.00 -8.27 23.93
CA ALA A 178 11.02 -8.62 22.94
C ALA A 178 10.60 -8.12 21.54
N SER A 179 11.59 -7.71 20.75
CA SER A 179 11.38 -7.08 19.42
C SER A 179 10.81 -8.03 18.36
N ASP A 180 11.03 -9.33 18.51
CA ASP A 180 10.81 -10.35 17.48
C ASP A 180 10.27 -11.67 18.05
N ALA A 181 9.82 -11.66 19.31
CA ALA A 181 9.27 -12.83 19.99
C ALA A 181 8.19 -12.44 20.99
N ASP A 182 7.32 -13.40 21.31
CA ASP A 182 6.18 -13.25 22.23
C ASP A 182 6.63 -13.38 23.68
N ILE A 183 7.55 -12.49 24.07
CA ILE A 183 8.24 -12.50 25.36
C ILE A 183 8.01 -11.16 26.06
N VAL A 184 7.50 -11.22 27.29
CA VAL A 184 7.52 -10.09 28.23
C VAL A 184 8.80 -10.16 29.07
N ILE A 185 9.49 -9.05 29.20
CA ILE A 185 10.71 -8.89 29.98
C ILE A 185 10.36 -8.08 31.22
N ILE A 186 10.62 -8.64 32.41
CA ILE A 186 10.20 -8.10 33.70
C ILE A 186 11.43 -7.96 34.61
N ASN A 187 11.63 -6.76 35.16
CA ASN A 187 12.64 -6.49 36.18
C ASN A 187 11.99 -5.81 37.39
N VAL A 188 11.95 -6.49 38.54
CA VAL A 188 11.36 -5.99 39.80
C VAL A 188 12.45 -5.80 40.83
N GLU A 189 12.43 -4.65 41.50
CA GLU A 189 13.30 -4.29 42.62
C GLU A 189 12.45 -3.99 43.86
N SER A 190 12.58 -4.80 44.91
CA SER A 190 11.96 -4.57 46.21
C SER A 190 12.54 -5.47 47.29
N GLU A 191 12.75 -4.93 48.49
CA GLU A 191 13.08 -5.73 49.69
C GLU A 191 11.95 -6.70 50.08
N LEU A 192 10.72 -6.44 49.65
CA LEU A 192 9.58 -7.31 49.93
C LEU A 192 9.69 -8.69 49.25
N LEU A 193 10.45 -8.79 48.15
CA LEU A 193 10.76 -10.05 47.48
C LEU A 193 11.64 -10.94 48.36
N SER A 194 12.65 -10.35 49.02
CA SER A 194 13.67 -11.08 49.76
C SER A 194 13.09 -11.76 51.01
N ILE A 195 12.10 -11.13 51.63
CA ILE A 195 11.36 -11.63 52.80
C ILE A 195 10.12 -12.46 52.45
N GLY A 196 9.81 -12.62 51.15
CA GLY A 196 8.67 -13.42 50.68
C GLY A 196 7.29 -12.80 50.89
N SER A 197 7.21 -11.51 51.23
CA SER A 197 5.93 -10.77 51.34
C SER A 197 5.40 -10.28 49.99
N LEU A 198 6.23 -10.33 48.95
CA LEU A 198 5.89 -10.03 47.56
C LEU A 198 6.42 -11.16 46.66
N GLY A 199 5.63 -11.51 45.66
CA GLY A 199 6.00 -12.40 44.56
C GLY A 199 5.16 -12.06 43.33
N LEU A 200 5.15 -12.95 42.34
CA LEU A 200 4.29 -12.83 41.17
C LEU A 200 3.23 -13.94 41.16
N PHE A 201 2.08 -13.70 40.54
CA PHE A 201 1.15 -14.75 40.14
C PHE A 201 1.07 -14.89 38.63
N PHE A 202 0.73 -16.09 38.17
CA PHE A 202 0.35 -16.39 36.79
C PHE A 202 -1.06 -16.95 36.80
N ASP A 203 -2.00 -16.37 36.06
CA ASP A 203 -3.40 -16.80 36.05
C ASP A 203 -3.93 -16.93 34.63
N PHE A 204 -4.77 -17.92 34.38
CA PHE A 204 -5.20 -18.30 33.04
C PHE A 204 -6.73 -18.34 32.99
N PRO A 205 -7.38 -17.54 32.12
CA PRO A 205 -8.85 -17.53 32.00
C PRO A 205 -9.35 -18.54 30.96
N TYR A 206 -10.62 -18.94 31.07
CA TYR A 206 -11.33 -19.57 29.95
C TYR A 206 -11.79 -18.50 28.95
N SER A 207 -12.19 -18.88 27.74
CA SER A 207 -12.72 -17.94 26.74
C SER A 207 -14.19 -17.57 27.01
N ASP A 208 -14.60 -16.33 26.72
CA ASP A 208 -16.02 -15.91 26.78
C ASP A 208 -16.73 -16.13 25.43
N VAL A 209 -18.04 -15.99 25.41
CA VAL A 209 -18.89 -16.11 24.23
C VAL A 209 -19.37 -14.79 23.66
N ASN A 210 -19.01 -13.65 24.27
CA ASN A 210 -19.53 -12.37 23.82
C ASN A 210 -18.82 -11.89 22.55
N LYS A 211 -19.61 -11.26 21.69
CA LYS A 211 -19.11 -10.56 20.49
C LYS A 211 -18.06 -9.48 20.83
N PHE A 212 -18.23 -8.81 21.97
CA PHE A 212 -17.39 -7.71 22.45
C PHE A 212 -16.98 -7.96 23.90
N ASP A 213 -15.86 -8.63 24.12
CA ASP A 213 -15.25 -8.65 25.45
C ASP A 213 -14.34 -7.44 25.60
N ALA A 214 -14.84 -6.40 26.26
CA ALA A 214 -14.08 -5.20 26.60
C ALA A 214 -14.54 -4.67 27.97
N PRO A 215 -13.64 -4.12 28.80
CA PRO A 215 -12.21 -3.91 28.55
C PRO A 215 -11.33 -5.12 28.91
N PHE A 216 -11.91 -6.22 29.41
CA PHE A 216 -11.19 -7.43 29.81
C PHE A 216 -11.67 -8.62 29.00
N VAL A 217 -10.75 -9.54 28.72
CA VAL A 217 -11.00 -10.72 27.89
C VAL A 217 -10.80 -12.00 28.70
N GLY A 218 -11.84 -12.82 28.73
CA GLY A 218 -11.83 -14.14 29.36
C GLY A 218 -12.69 -14.26 30.62
N VAL A 219 -12.83 -15.49 31.11
CA VAL A 219 -13.70 -15.89 32.21
C VAL A 219 -12.88 -16.66 33.26
N TRP A 220 -12.54 -16.02 34.38
CA TRP A 220 -11.66 -16.60 35.41
C TRP A 220 -12.34 -17.58 36.37
N ASN A 221 -13.67 -17.53 36.49
CA ASN A 221 -14.42 -18.41 37.40
C ASN A 221 -14.88 -19.73 36.73
N ALA A 222 -14.58 -19.92 35.44
CA ALA A 222 -14.92 -21.12 34.68
C ALA A 222 -13.89 -22.25 34.82
N SER A 223 -13.28 -22.41 36.00
CA SER A 223 -12.13 -23.30 36.24
C SER A 223 -12.38 -24.80 36.01
N SER A 224 -13.63 -25.23 35.84
CA SER A 224 -13.95 -26.61 35.48
C SER A 224 -13.98 -26.88 33.97
N LYS A 225 -13.91 -25.85 33.13
CA LYS A 225 -14.00 -25.95 31.66
C LYS A 225 -12.64 -26.07 30.96
N HIS A 226 -11.55 -25.92 31.69
CA HIS A 226 -10.20 -25.90 31.16
C HIS A 226 -9.21 -26.44 32.19
N SER A 227 -7.98 -26.68 31.76
CA SER A 227 -6.96 -27.29 32.60
C SER A 227 -5.60 -26.62 32.39
N THR A 228 -4.82 -26.55 33.48
CA THR A 228 -3.43 -26.11 33.43
C THR A 228 -2.53 -27.15 34.05
N PHE A 229 -1.35 -27.35 33.48
CA PHE A 229 -0.34 -28.28 33.98
C PHE A 229 1.00 -27.57 34.13
N LEU A 230 1.55 -27.59 35.35
CA LEU A 230 2.85 -27.02 35.67
C LEU A 230 3.95 -28.08 35.56
N ASP A 231 5.00 -27.75 34.83
CA ASP A 231 6.31 -28.37 34.93
C ASP A 231 7.32 -27.32 35.40
N SER A 232 8.09 -27.61 36.45
CA SER A 232 8.94 -26.63 37.10
C SER A 232 10.36 -27.16 37.31
N ALA A 233 11.34 -26.30 37.08
CA ALA A 233 12.75 -26.48 37.44
C ALA A 233 13.22 -25.36 38.38
N ASP A 234 14.50 -25.37 38.78
CA ASP A 234 15.05 -24.43 39.78
C ASP A 234 14.88 -22.94 39.42
N ASN A 235 14.87 -22.62 38.13
CA ASN A 235 14.79 -21.25 37.61
C ASN A 235 13.83 -21.10 36.41
N GLU A 236 12.92 -22.06 36.25
CA GLU A 236 11.96 -22.09 35.15
C GLU A 236 10.62 -22.68 35.63
N ALA A 237 9.53 -22.14 35.10
CA ALA A 237 8.20 -22.73 35.22
C ALA A 237 7.51 -22.68 33.86
N ALA A 238 7.15 -23.85 33.35
CA ALA A 238 6.42 -24.02 32.11
C ALA A 238 5.02 -24.54 32.40
N ILE A 239 4.01 -23.75 32.04
CA ILE A 239 2.60 -24.04 32.24
C ILE A 239 1.96 -24.29 30.87
N GLN A 240 1.44 -25.49 30.68
CA GLN A 240 0.56 -25.79 29.55
C GLN A 240 -0.87 -25.44 29.95
N HIS A 241 -1.60 -24.75 29.08
CA HIS A 241 -3.00 -24.41 29.27
C HIS A 241 -3.83 -24.97 28.12
N THR A 242 -4.86 -25.74 28.45
CA THR A 242 -5.75 -26.42 27.50
C THR A 242 -7.20 -26.04 27.77
N LEU A 243 -7.88 -25.53 26.74
CA LEU A 243 -9.29 -25.16 26.73
C LEU A 243 -9.96 -25.70 25.46
N ASP A 244 -10.96 -26.56 25.64
CA ASP A 244 -11.51 -27.41 24.57
C ASP A 244 -10.38 -28.16 23.83
N ASP A 245 -10.33 -28.09 22.50
CA ASP A 245 -9.28 -28.69 21.67
C ASP A 245 -8.05 -27.77 21.46
N THR A 246 -8.02 -26.60 22.10
CA THR A 246 -6.93 -25.63 21.95
C THR A 246 -5.96 -25.72 23.13
N SER A 247 -4.66 -25.85 22.83
CA SER A 247 -3.59 -25.79 23.84
C SER A 247 -2.51 -24.76 23.49
N TYR A 248 -1.87 -24.20 24.50
CA TYR A 248 -0.67 -23.36 24.34
C TYR A 248 0.18 -23.39 25.61
N CYS A 249 1.38 -22.80 25.54
CA CYS A 249 2.30 -22.77 26.66
C CYS A 249 2.70 -21.37 27.10
N PHE A 250 2.88 -21.23 28.41
CA PHE A 250 3.53 -20.12 29.09
C PHE A 250 4.81 -20.62 29.73
N THR A 251 5.94 -19.97 29.50
CA THR A 251 7.22 -20.32 30.14
C THR A 251 7.83 -19.09 30.81
N ALA A 252 7.91 -19.12 32.14
CA ALA A 252 8.62 -18.12 32.93
C ALA A 252 10.04 -18.60 33.25
N ARG A 253 11.06 -17.77 33.00
CA ARG A 253 12.46 -18.02 33.39
C ARG A 253 12.99 -16.84 34.18
N TRP A 254 13.65 -17.09 35.30
CA TRP A 254 14.18 -16.02 36.16
C TRP A 254 15.65 -16.23 36.54
N GLU A 255 16.30 -15.13 36.94
CA GLU A 255 17.66 -15.15 37.49
C GLU A 255 17.64 -15.44 38.99
N GLY A 256 18.55 -16.31 39.46
CA GLY A 256 18.68 -16.65 40.88
C GLY A 256 17.77 -17.78 41.35
N LYS A 257 17.55 -17.88 42.66
CA LYS A 257 16.71 -18.93 43.27
C LYS A 257 15.25 -18.48 43.27
N GLY A 258 14.35 -19.37 42.87
CA GLY A 258 12.92 -19.16 43.00
C GLY A 258 12.15 -20.46 43.13
N GLN A 259 10.87 -20.33 43.47
CA GLN A 259 9.95 -21.45 43.58
C GLN A 259 8.59 -21.04 43.07
N VAL A 260 8.01 -21.89 42.21
CA VAL A 260 6.61 -21.80 41.81
C VAL A 260 5.77 -22.79 42.59
N SER A 261 4.59 -22.35 43.02
CA SER A 261 3.59 -23.15 43.71
C SER A 261 2.22 -22.97 43.06
N GLY A 262 1.33 -23.93 43.24
CA GLY A 262 -0.04 -23.90 42.72
C GLY A 262 -0.38 -25.10 41.83
N PRO A 263 -1.55 -25.05 41.16
CA PRO A 263 -2.47 -23.91 41.17
C PRO A 263 -3.18 -23.77 42.53
N LYS A 264 -3.65 -22.56 42.86
CA LYS A 264 -4.57 -22.36 43.98
C LYS A 264 -5.83 -23.21 43.74
N GLU A 265 -6.30 -23.89 44.79
CA GLU A 265 -7.46 -24.78 44.69
C GLU A 265 -8.68 -24.06 44.08
N GLY A 266 -9.28 -24.68 43.07
CA GLY A 266 -10.44 -24.15 42.35
C GLY A 266 -10.13 -23.05 41.34
N THR A 267 -8.86 -22.70 41.11
CA THR A 267 -8.44 -21.73 40.08
C THR A 267 -7.29 -22.29 39.22
N HIS A 268 -6.85 -21.51 38.23
CA HIS A 268 -5.65 -21.79 37.44
C HIS A 268 -4.50 -20.83 37.78
N ARG A 269 -4.44 -20.37 39.04
CA ARG A 269 -3.48 -19.37 39.50
C ARG A 269 -2.27 -20.00 40.18
N TYR A 270 -1.09 -19.72 39.68
CA TYR A 270 0.21 -20.13 40.23
C TYR A 270 0.93 -18.94 40.85
N PHE A 271 1.90 -19.20 41.74
CA PHE A 271 2.63 -18.16 42.47
C PHE A 271 4.14 -18.41 42.41
N LEU A 272 4.90 -17.42 41.94
CA LEU A 272 6.36 -17.38 41.96
C LEU A 272 6.86 -16.58 43.17
N THR A 273 7.81 -17.15 43.90
CA THR A 273 8.54 -16.49 44.99
C THR A 273 10.04 -16.62 44.79
N THR A 274 10.80 -15.59 45.17
CA THR A 274 12.26 -15.55 45.06
C THR A 274 12.91 -15.14 46.38
N PRO A 275 12.78 -15.98 47.44
CA PRO A 275 13.26 -15.63 48.77
C PRO A 275 14.77 -15.38 48.79
N GLY A 276 15.19 -14.37 49.56
CA GLY A 276 16.59 -13.98 49.69
C GLY A 276 17.17 -13.09 48.58
N SER A 277 16.36 -12.70 47.57
CA SER A 277 16.75 -11.70 46.56
C SER A 277 15.82 -10.49 46.63
N SER A 278 16.37 -9.27 46.57
CA SER A 278 15.58 -8.04 46.41
C SER A 278 15.41 -7.62 44.94
N ASN A 279 15.93 -8.41 44.00
CA ASN A 279 15.80 -8.20 42.57
C ASN A 279 15.29 -9.48 41.90
N LEU A 280 14.27 -9.34 41.05
CA LEU A 280 13.73 -10.39 40.19
C LEU A 280 13.80 -9.93 38.73
N LYS A 281 14.70 -10.57 37.96
CA LYS A 281 14.74 -10.46 36.50
C LYS A 281 14.15 -11.72 35.90
N MET A 282 13.15 -11.56 35.04
CA MET A 282 12.37 -12.66 34.49
C MET A 282 11.99 -12.40 33.03
N THR A 283 11.94 -13.47 32.23
CA THR A 283 11.23 -13.49 30.95
C THR A 283 9.98 -14.36 31.07
N ALA A 284 8.90 -13.95 30.41
CA ALA A 284 7.67 -14.72 30.26
C ALA A 284 7.39 -14.90 28.78
N THR A 285 7.57 -16.12 28.28
CA THR A 285 7.38 -16.51 26.88
C THR A 285 6.02 -17.15 26.69
N PHE A 286 5.26 -16.69 25.70
CA PHE A 286 4.04 -17.34 25.25
C PHE A 286 4.30 -18.04 23.92
N SER A 287 3.79 -19.24 23.73
CA SER A 287 4.01 -20.00 22.50
C SER A 287 2.83 -20.91 22.16
N ASP A 288 2.59 -21.12 20.87
CA ASP A 288 1.64 -22.12 20.38
C ASP A 288 2.01 -23.55 20.84
N GLU A 289 1.06 -24.48 20.71
CA GLU A 289 1.24 -25.88 21.10
C GLU A 289 2.44 -26.53 20.39
N ALA A 290 2.61 -26.26 19.09
CA ALA A 290 3.68 -26.83 18.28
C ALA A 290 5.08 -26.39 18.75
N SER A 291 5.17 -25.23 19.39
CA SER A 291 6.41 -24.62 19.85
C SER A 291 6.69 -24.85 21.33
N CYS A 292 5.73 -25.39 22.11
CA CYS A 292 5.90 -25.72 23.53
C CYS A 292 7.21 -26.48 23.83
N GLY A 293 7.53 -27.52 23.05
CA GLY A 293 8.76 -28.30 23.23
C GLY A 293 10.04 -27.55 22.84
N LYS A 294 9.98 -26.72 21.79
CA LYS A 294 11.11 -25.90 21.31
C LYS A 294 11.42 -24.76 22.27
N ALA A 295 10.40 -24.11 22.84
CA ALA A 295 10.56 -23.02 23.80
C ALA A 295 11.38 -23.47 25.02
N ARG A 296 11.23 -24.73 25.44
CA ARG A 296 11.98 -25.32 26.55
C ARG A 296 13.44 -25.65 26.21
N THR A 297 13.72 -26.12 25.00
CA THR A 297 15.08 -26.54 24.61
C THR A 297 15.94 -25.42 24.03
N THR A 298 15.32 -24.32 23.61
CA THR A 298 16.02 -23.20 22.98
C THR A 298 16.61 -22.28 24.04
N SER A 299 17.91 -22.00 23.93
CA SER A 299 18.57 -20.98 24.74
C SER A 299 17.91 -19.63 24.47
N VAL A 300 17.20 -19.07 25.46
CA VAL A 300 16.68 -17.71 25.38
C VAL A 300 17.80 -16.74 25.77
N PRO A 301 17.98 -15.61 25.04
CA PRO A 301 18.96 -14.60 25.40
C PRO A 301 18.74 -14.06 26.81
N SER A 302 19.76 -13.42 27.40
CA SER A 302 19.61 -12.88 28.76
C SER A 302 18.57 -11.76 28.80
N VAL A 303 18.02 -11.48 29.99
CA VAL A 303 17.09 -10.36 30.21
C VAL A 303 17.70 -9.04 29.74
N ALA A 304 19.00 -8.85 29.94
CA ALA A 304 19.73 -7.67 29.48
C ALA A 304 19.77 -7.60 27.94
N ASP A 305 20.14 -8.68 27.26
CA ASP A 305 20.23 -8.71 25.79
C ASP A 305 18.86 -8.43 25.14
N LEU A 306 17.79 -9.03 25.67
CA LEU A 306 16.43 -8.81 25.18
C LEU A 306 15.96 -7.36 25.41
N THR A 307 16.30 -6.78 26.57
CA THR A 307 15.99 -5.38 26.88
C THR A 307 16.70 -4.42 25.92
N ASP A 308 17.98 -4.68 25.65
CA ASP A 308 18.77 -3.84 24.74
C ASP A 308 18.27 -3.98 23.28
N SER A 309 17.91 -5.19 22.85
CA SER A 309 17.29 -5.42 21.53
C SER A 309 15.97 -4.67 21.39
N SER A 310 15.09 -4.76 22.40
CA SER A 310 13.81 -4.05 22.43
C SER A 310 13.99 -2.54 22.31
N LYS A 311 14.88 -1.95 23.13
CA LYS A 311 15.20 -0.51 23.06
C LYS A 311 15.79 -0.12 21.71
N THR A 312 16.61 -0.98 21.11
CA THR A 312 17.22 -0.74 19.80
C THR A 312 16.15 -0.73 18.72
N TRP A 313 15.20 -1.65 18.77
CA TRP A 313 14.08 -1.67 17.83
C TRP A 313 13.23 -0.41 17.92
N TRP A 314 12.85 0.04 19.13
CA TRP A 314 12.06 1.26 19.31
C TRP A 314 12.78 2.53 18.85
N LYS A 315 14.08 2.67 19.17
CA LYS A 315 14.87 3.78 18.64
C LYS A 315 14.92 3.76 17.12
N THR A 316 15.18 2.59 16.54
CA THR A 316 15.19 2.40 15.08
C THR A 316 13.84 2.76 14.47
N TYR A 317 12.73 2.37 15.10
CA TYR A 317 11.37 2.72 14.68
C TYR A 317 11.20 4.24 14.60
N TRP A 318 11.54 4.97 15.66
CA TRP A 318 11.38 6.44 15.67
C TRP A 318 12.37 7.19 14.77
N GLU A 319 13.58 6.66 14.60
CA GLU A 319 14.63 7.26 13.76
C GLU A 319 14.43 6.95 12.27
N SER A 320 13.73 5.86 11.95
CA SER A 320 13.36 5.50 10.58
C SER A 320 12.01 6.11 10.19
N GLY A 321 11.63 5.98 8.92
CA GLY A 321 10.36 6.47 8.42
C GLY A 321 10.20 8.00 8.43
N ALA A 322 8.95 8.42 8.24
CA ALA A 322 8.52 9.81 8.17
C ALA A 322 8.29 10.41 9.56
N PHE A 323 8.38 11.73 9.69
CA PHE A 323 8.14 12.42 10.96
C PHE A 323 7.59 13.83 10.77
N ILE A 324 6.77 14.29 11.73
CA ILE A 324 6.17 15.63 11.77
C ILE A 324 6.49 16.27 13.13
N ASP A 325 6.95 17.52 13.09
CA ASP A 325 7.18 18.37 14.24
C ASP A 325 6.31 19.63 14.16
N LEU A 326 5.32 19.70 15.05
CA LEU A 326 4.45 20.84 15.29
C LEU A 326 4.84 21.61 16.56
N SER A 327 5.95 21.27 17.21
CA SER A 327 6.29 21.82 18.54
C SER A 327 6.60 23.32 18.54
N SER A 328 6.99 23.89 17.40
CA SER A 328 7.17 25.33 17.20
C SER A 328 5.87 26.11 17.01
N VAL A 329 4.75 25.43 16.78
CA VAL A 329 3.45 26.06 16.52
C VAL A 329 2.76 26.40 17.84
N ASP A 330 2.55 27.69 18.10
CA ASP A 330 1.84 28.19 19.28
C ASP A 330 0.31 28.04 19.14
N SER A 331 -0.16 26.80 19.16
CA SER A 331 -1.57 26.45 19.00
C SER A 331 -1.92 25.21 19.83
N THR A 332 -3.02 25.30 20.58
CA THR A 332 -3.57 24.15 21.30
C THR A 332 -4.01 23.04 20.35
N ASN A 333 -4.47 23.41 19.15
CA ASN A 333 -4.87 22.46 18.12
C ASN A 333 -3.64 21.72 17.58
N ALA A 334 -2.55 22.43 17.29
CA ALA A 334 -1.30 21.82 16.85
C ALA A 334 -0.70 20.89 17.93
N THR A 335 -0.75 21.33 19.20
CA THR A 335 -0.31 20.51 20.35
C THR A 335 -1.11 19.22 20.48
N GLU A 336 -2.44 19.30 20.35
CA GLU A 336 -3.31 18.11 20.43
C GLU A 336 -3.11 17.18 19.22
N LEU A 337 -2.96 17.71 18.01
CA LEU A 337 -2.64 16.91 16.83
C LEU A 337 -1.29 16.21 16.97
N GLN A 338 -0.26 16.90 17.49
CA GLN A 338 1.04 16.28 17.76
C GLN A 338 0.91 15.16 18.79
N ARG A 339 0.17 15.38 19.90
CA ARG A 339 -0.08 14.35 20.92
C ARG A 339 -0.74 13.12 20.30
N ARG A 340 -1.86 13.29 19.58
CA ARG A 340 -2.58 12.17 18.94
C ARG A 340 -1.69 11.43 17.93
N THR A 341 -0.87 12.17 17.17
CA THR A 341 0.04 11.61 16.16
C THR A 341 1.14 10.75 16.79
N ILE A 342 1.82 11.24 17.82
CA ILE A 342 2.90 10.49 18.49
C ILE A 342 2.35 9.25 19.20
N LEU A 343 1.23 9.39 19.93
CA LEU A 343 0.65 8.25 20.65
C LEU A 343 0.06 7.21 19.69
N SER A 344 -0.56 7.63 18.59
CA SER A 344 -1.08 6.71 17.56
C SER A 344 0.03 5.91 16.90
N GLN A 345 1.19 6.52 16.59
CA GLN A 345 2.35 5.81 16.06
C GLN A 345 2.79 4.65 16.96
N TYR A 346 2.98 4.94 18.26
CA TYR A 346 3.36 3.91 19.23
C TYR A 346 2.32 2.79 19.31
N LEU A 347 1.05 3.15 19.48
CA LEU A 347 -0.01 2.17 19.67
C LEU A 347 -0.24 1.30 18.42
N LEU A 348 -0.18 1.88 17.22
CA LEU A 348 -0.31 1.14 15.96
C LEU A 348 0.89 0.21 15.74
N ALA A 349 2.10 0.61 16.13
CA ALA A 349 3.26 -0.29 16.09
C ALA A 349 3.08 -1.49 17.03
N VAL A 350 2.49 -1.30 18.22
CA VAL A 350 2.19 -2.39 19.16
C VAL A 350 1.03 -3.27 18.68
N ASN A 351 -0.02 -2.68 18.11
CA ASN A 351 -1.32 -3.34 17.90
C ASN A 351 -1.65 -3.67 16.46
N SER A 352 -0.87 -3.20 15.47
CA SER A 352 -1.22 -3.31 14.05
C SER A 352 -0.05 -3.70 13.14
N ALA A 353 1.20 -3.60 13.59
CA ALA A 353 2.39 -3.99 12.80
C ALA A 353 2.66 -5.51 12.82
N SER A 354 1.66 -6.30 12.41
CA SER A 354 1.62 -7.74 12.60
C SER A 354 1.69 -8.54 11.28
N ASP A 355 1.84 -9.86 11.38
CA ASP A 355 1.86 -10.76 10.22
C ASP A 355 0.47 -10.90 9.57
N PHE A 356 -0.58 -10.58 10.32
CA PHE A 356 -1.96 -10.51 9.86
C PHE A 356 -2.49 -9.08 10.01
N PRO A 357 -3.57 -8.69 9.30
CA PRO A 357 -4.25 -7.46 9.62
C PRO A 357 -4.71 -7.50 11.09
N PRO A 358 -4.67 -6.38 11.81
CA PRO A 358 -5.26 -6.35 13.14
C PRO A 358 -6.79 -6.46 13.06
N GLN A 359 -7.38 -6.90 14.15
CA GLN A 359 -8.80 -6.63 14.41
C GLN A 359 -8.99 -5.18 14.89
N GLU A 360 -10.21 -4.69 14.92
CA GLU A 360 -10.52 -3.27 15.15
C GLU A 360 -10.02 -2.71 16.49
N SER A 361 -9.93 -3.54 17.53
CA SER A 361 -9.36 -3.19 18.85
C SER A 361 -7.92 -3.67 19.03
N GLY A 362 -7.23 -4.08 17.95
CA GLY A 362 -5.82 -4.45 17.98
C GLY A 362 -5.54 -5.71 18.81
N LEU A 363 -4.55 -5.66 19.69
CA LEU A 363 -4.22 -6.70 20.66
C LEU A 363 -4.57 -6.26 22.09
N VAL A 364 -5.69 -5.54 22.24
CA VAL A 364 -6.16 -5.00 23.54
C VAL A 364 -7.31 -5.81 24.11
N ASN A 365 -8.32 -6.12 23.28
CA ASN A 365 -9.54 -6.80 23.68
C ASN A 365 -10.19 -7.56 22.50
N ASN A 366 -11.30 -8.28 22.72
CA ASN A 366 -11.98 -9.06 21.66
C ASN A 366 -13.15 -8.30 21.04
N GLY A 367 -12.85 -7.23 20.30
CA GLY A 367 -13.79 -6.65 19.34
C GLY A 367 -14.14 -7.67 18.25
N TRP A 368 -15.42 -7.97 18.02
CA TRP A 368 -15.88 -8.89 16.96
C TRP A 368 -15.24 -10.28 17.03
N TYR A 369 -15.20 -10.85 18.23
CA TYR A 369 -14.50 -12.12 18.51
C TYR A 369 -12.98 -12.08 18.22
N GLY A 370 -12.40 -10.89 18.01
CA GLY A 370 -10.99 -10.67 17.67
C GLY A 370 -10.63 -11.02 16.23
N LYS A 371 -11.63 -11.16 15.35
CA LYS A 371 -11.47 -11.45 13.92
C LYS A 371 -11.10 -10.21 13.12
N PHE A 372 -10.48 -10.44 11.98
CA PHE A 372 -10.07 -9.38 11.05
C PHE A 372 -11.27 -8.86 10.29
N HIS A 373 -11.29 -7.57 10.02
CA HIS A 373 -12.25 -6.95 9.11
C HIS A 373 -11.52 -6.47 7.86
N LEU A 374 -11.66 -7.19 6.75
CA LEU A 374 -10.89 -6.93 5.52
C LEU A 374 -11.20 -5.57 4.89
N GLU A 375 -12.40 -5.07 5.12
CA GLU A 375 -12.83 -3.72 4.82
C GLU A 375 -12.14 -2.65 5.69
N MET A 376 -11.65 -3.00 6.87
CA MET A 376 -10.91 -2.08 7.73
C MET A 376 -9.38 -2.13 7.52
N VAL A 377 -8.88 -3.10 6.73
CA VAL A 377 -7.43 -3.30 6.50
C VAL A 377 -6.73 -2.07 5.94
N PHE A 378 -7.38 -1.33 5.04
CA PHE A 378 -6.85 -0.08 4.51
C PHE A 378 -6.55 0.92 5.65
N TRP A 379 -7.55 1.14 6.51
CA TRP A 379 -7.46 2.06 7.64
C TRP A 379 -6.43 1.63 8.66
N HIS A 380 -6.23 0.33 8.85
CA HIS A 380 -5.25 -0.20 9.78
C HIS A 380 -3.80 -0.15 9.28
N LEU A 381 -3.54 -0.32 7.99
CA LEU A 381 -2.18 -0.64 7.51
C LEU A 381 -1.61 0.34 6.49
N MET A 382 -2.44 1.03 5.69
CA MET A 382 -1.93 1.89 4.61
C MET A 382 -1.05 3.03 5.16
N HIS A 383 -1.32 3.49 6.38
CA HIS A 383 -0.53 4.55 6.99
C HIS A 383 0.94 4.16 7.15
N PHE A 384 1.29 2.89 7.36
CA PHE A 384 2.70 2.46 7.44
C PHE A 384 3.45 2.80 6.14
N ALA A 385 2.84 2.55 4.98
CA ALA A 385 3.41 2.93 3.69
C ALA A 385 3.58 4.45 3.57
N ARG A 386 2.52 5.20 3.91
CA ARG A 386 2.49 6.67 3.84
C ARG A 386 3.52 7.33 4.76
N TRP A 387 3.79 6.71 5.91
CA TRP A 387 4.81 7.10 6.89
C TRP A 387 6.17 6.43 6.63
N ASN A 388 6.36 5.82 5.46
CA ASN A 388 7.62 5.24 5.02
C ASN A 388 8.18 4.12 5.93
N HIS A 389 7.28 3.35 6.54
CA HIS A 389 7.52 2.11 7.29
C HIS A 389 7.07 0.88 6.48
N PHE A 390 7.61 0.72 5.27
CA PHE A 390 7.29 -0.44 4.43
C PHE A 390 7.68 -1.77 5.08
N ASP A 391 8.72 -1.78 5.92
CA ASP A 391 9.13 -2.94 6.71
C ASP A 391 8.03 -3.45 7.64
N LEU A 392 7.21 -2.56 8.21
CA LEU A 392 6.05 -2.94 9.02
C LEU A 392 4.85 -3.33 8.16
N LEU A 393 4.61 -2.62 7.04
CA LEU A 393 3.56 -2.98 6.09
C LEU A 393 3.75 -4.39 5.53
N TRP A 394 4.98 -4.74 5.16
CA TRP A 394 5.32 -6.01 4.52
C TRP A 394 5.16 -7.23 5.40
N ARG A 395 5.02 -7.05 6.72
CA ARG A 395 4.66 -8.15 7.63
C ARG A 395 3.30 -8.74 7.24
N SER A 396 2.34 -7.89 6.88
CA SER A 396 1.00 -8.31 6.44
C SER A 396 0.83 -8.36 4.90
N MET A 397 1.39 -7.40 4.15
CA MET A 397 1.11 -7.23 2.72
C MET A 397 2.23 -7.74 1.80
N PRO A 398 1.90 -8.39 0.67
CA PRO A 398 0.62 -8.98 0.29
C PRO A 398 0.36 -10.35 0.93
N GLY A 399 1.24 -10.83 1.81
CA GLY A 399 1.22 -12.20 2.34
C GLY A 399 -0.14 -12.67 2.88
N MET A 400 -0.91 -11.79 3.51
CA MET A 400 -2.28 -12.10 3.93
C MET A 400 -3.22 -12.39 2.77
N TYR A 401 -3.20 -11.59 1.69
CA TYR A 401 -4.02 -11.87 0.52
C TYR A 401 -3.58 -13.14 -0.19
N GLU A 402 -2.28 -13.44 -0.22
CA GLU A 402 -1.77 -14.71 -0.74
C GLU A 402 -2.30 -15.90 0.06
N GLN A 403 -2.28 -15.80 1.39
CA GLN A 403 -2.81 -16.83 2.28
C GLN A 403 -4.32 -17.03 2.13
N PHE A 404 -5.08 -15.94 1.93
CA PHE A 404 -6.54 -16.01 1.83
C PHE A 404 -7.03 -16.28 0.40
N LEU A 405 -6.13 -16.31 -0.59
CA LEU A 405 -6.47 -16.39 -2.01
C LEU A 405 -7.34 -17.61 -2.33
N GLU A 406 -6.94 -18.81 -1.89
CA GLU A 406 -7.69 -20.04 -2.19
C GLU A 406 -9.12 -19.98 -1.62
N SER A 407 -9.27 -19.63 -0.35
CA SER A 407 -10.59 -19.49 0.28
C SER A 407 -11.48 -18.42 -0.40
N SER A 408 -10.87 -17.39 -0.99
CA SER A 408 -11.57 -16.31 -1.68
C SER A 408 -11.97 -16.69 -3.11
N LEU A 409 -11.14 -17.48 -3.80
CA LEU A 409 -11.48 -18.12 -5.08
C LEU A 409 -12.65 -19.10 -4.91
N ASP A 410 -12.62 -19.89 -3.83
CA ASP A 410 -13.67 -20.86 -3.51
C ASP A 410 -15.01 -20.17 -3.26
N ARG A 411 -15.00 -19.09 -2.50
CA ARG A 411 -16.19 -18.27 -2.23
C ARG A 411 -16.81 -17.71 -3.50
N ALA A 412 -16.01 -17.13 -4.39
CA ALA A 412 -16.48 -16.60 -5.67
C ALA A 412 -17.05 -17.72 -6.55
N ARG A 413 -16.34 -18.84 -6.66
CA ARG A 413 -16.74 -20.00 -7.47
C ARG A 413 -18.06 -20.61 -7.00
N LEU A 414 -18.27 -20.77 -5.70
CA LEU A 414 -19.54 -21.26 -5.13
C LEU A 414 -20.71 -20.33 -5.45
N GLN A 415 -20.44 -19.03 -5.61
CA GLN A 415 -21.42 -18.02 -5.99
C GLN A 415 -21.57 -17.87 -7.52
N GLY A 416 -20.80 -18.63 -8.31
CA GLY A 416 -20.81 -18.57 -9.77
C GLY A 416 -20.12 -17.33 -10.35
N TYR A 417 -19.14 -16.76 -9.64
CA TYR A 417 -18.26 -15.70 -10.12
C TYR A 417 -16.85 -16.23 -10.39
N GLU A 418 -16.11 -15.57 -11.27
CA GLU A 418 -14.68 -15.77 -11.47
C GLU A 418 -13.84 -15.00 -10.45
N GLY A 419 -12.53 -15.26 -10.37
CA GLY A 419 -11.61 -14.53 -9.50
C GLY A 419 -11.79 -14.77 -8.01
N ALA A 420 -11.21 -13.91 -7.19
CA ALA A 420 -11.20 -14.01 -5.73
C ALA A 420 -12.14 -12.97 -5.10
N ARG A 421 -13.12 -13.45 -4.33
CA ARG A 421 -13.99 -12.62 -3.50
C ARG A 421 -13.48 -12.58 -2.07
N TRP A 422 -12.85 -11.47 -1.69
CA TRP A 422 -12.34 -11.28 -0.33
C TRP A 422 -13.50 -11.23 0.67
N GLY A 423 -13.33 -11.85 1.84
CA GLY A 423 -14.33 -11.83 2.93
C GLY A 423 -14.51 -10.46 3.58
N LYS A 424 -15.41 -10.35 4.57
CA LYS A 424 -15.51 -9.18 5.48
C LYS A 424 -14.82 -9.54 6.80
N MET A 425 -15.60 -10.03 7.77
CA MET A 425 -15.11 -10.60 9.04
C MET A 425 -14.46 -11.96 8.77
N THR A 426 -13.14 -12.05 8.95
CA THR A 426 -12.29 -13.15 8.49
C THR A 426 -11.33 -13.59 9.59
N ASP A 427 -10.94 -14.87 9.57
CA ASP A 427 -9.98 -15.46 10.50
C ASP A 427 -8.69 -15.93 9.76
N PRO A 428 -7.65 -16.42 10.45
CA PRO A 428 -6.39 -16.81 9.79
C PRO A 428 -6.51 -17.91 8.73
N THR A 429 -7.64 -18.63 8.66
CA THR A 429 -7.90 -19.61 7.59
C THR A 429 -8.37 -18.95 6.29
N GLY A 430 -8.67 -17.65 6.29
CA GLY A 430 -9.28 -16.93 5.16
C GLY A 430 -10.80 -17.11 5.05
N ARG A 431 -11.41 -17.92 5.93
CA ARG A 431 -12.86 -18.09 5.99
C ARG A 431 -13.53 -16.81 6.49
N SER A 432 -14.54 -16.34 5.76
CA SER A 432 -15.42 -15.28 6.21
C SER A 432 -16.54 -15.83 7.08
N ALA A 433 -16.80 -15.17 8.21
CA ALA A 433 -17.87 -15.51 9.11
C ALA A 433 -19.25 -15.21 8.50
N PRO A 434 -20.26 -16.06 8.76
CA PRO A 434 -21.62 -15.79 8.28
C PRO A 434 -22.16 -14.44 8.73
N GLY A 435 -23.02 -13.81 7.94
CA GLY A 435 -23.67 -12.56 8.33
C GLY A 435 -24.26 -11.78 7.16
N GLY A 436 -25.31 -11.00 7.43
CA GLY A 436 -25.97 -10.15 6.43
C GLY A 436 -24.99 -9.21 5.75
N ILE A 437 -24.35 -8.35 6.54
CA ILE A 437 -23.34 -7.42 6.03
C ILE A 437 -22.08 -8.19 5.59
N ASN A 438 -21.64 -9.18 6.38
CA ASN A 438 -20.43 -9.95 6.10
C ASN A 438 -20.42 -10.59 4.70
N SER A 439 -21.58 -11.08 4.25
CA SER A 439 -21.70 -11.84 3.01
C SER A 439 -22.15 -11.01 1.80
N LEU A 440 -22.56 -9.75 1.97
CA LEU A 440 -23.09 -8.90 0.90
C LEU A 440 -22.30 -7.59 0.68
N LEU A 441 -21.38 -7.25 1.58
CA LEU A 441 -20.49 -6.10 1.44
C LEU A 441 -19.35 -6.38 0.44
N ILE A 442 -18.98 -5.37 -0.35
CA ILE A 442 -17.99 -5.52 -1.43
C ILE A 442 -16.96 -4.37 -1.58
N TRP A 443 -16.93 -3.36 -0.70
CA TRP A 443 -16.02 -2.22 -0.90
C TRP A 443 -14.54 -2.51 -0.61
N GLN A 444 -14.24 -3.64 0.04
CA GLN A 444 -12.88 -4.14 0.27
C GLN A 444 -12.25 -4.78 -0.97
N GLN A 445 -13.04 -5.09 -2.00
CA GLN A 445 -12.57 -5.86 -3.14
C GLN A 445 -11.39 -5.20 -3.89
N PRO A 446 -11.39 -3.86 -4.06
CA PRO A 446 -10.29 -3.16 -4.71
C PRO A 446 -9.11 -2.80 -3.78
N HIS A 447 -9.16 -3.11 -2.47
CA HIS A 447 -8.09 -2.76 -1.52
C HIS A 447 -6.69 -3.19 -1.97
N PRO A 448 -6.46 -4.43 -2.45
CA PRO A 448 -5.15 -4.87 -2.92
C PRO A 448 -4.52 -3.92 -3.95
N MET A 449 -5.33 -3.34 -4.82
CA MET A 449 -4.87 -2.44 -5.88
C MET A 449 -4.25 -1.17 -5.31
N TYR A 450 -4.81 -0.63 -4.22
CA TYR A 450 -4.26 0.56 -3.58
C TYR A 450 -2.91 0.25 -2.92
N PHE A 451 -2.82 -0.84 -2.15
CA PHE A 451 -1.57 -1.30 -1.52
C PHE A 451 -0.47 -1.53 -2.55
N ALA A 452 -0.78 -2.29 -3.60
CA ALA A 452 0.16 -2.59 -4.65
C ALA A 452 0.64 -1.32 -5.37
N GLU A 453 -0.26 -0.38 -5.69
CA GLU A 453 0.12 0.84 -6.39
C GLU A 453 1.03 1.75 -5.56
N ILE A 454 0.76 1.93 -4.27
CA ILE A 454 1.65 2.67 -3.37
C ILE A 454 3.02 1.98 -3.26
N GLU A 455 3.05 0.67 -3.07
CA GLU A 455 4.31 -0.09 -2.98
C GLU A 455 5.13 0.00 -4.27
N TYR A 456 4.51 -0.23 -5.43
CA TYR A 456 5.19 -0.16 -6.72
C TYR A 456 5.77 1.22 -7.01
N ARG A 457 5.09 2.29 -6.60
CA ARG A 457 5.62 3.65 -6.78
C ARG A 457 6.88 3.90 -5.94
N SER A 458 6.96 3.31 -4.75
CA SER A 458 8.16 3.38 -3.92
C SER A 458 9.25 2.39 -4.38
N PHE A 459 8.85 1.28 -4.99
CA PHE A 459 9.73 0.20 -5.44
C PHE A 459 9.34 -0.28 -6.86
N PRO A 460 9.64 0.51 -7.92
CA PRO A 460 9.17 0.23 -9.29
C PRO A 460 10.05 -0.84 -9.97
N ASN A 461 9.97 -2.07 -9.48
CA ASN A 461 10.79 -3.19 -9.95
C ASN A 461 9.95 -4.44 -10.24
N GLU A 462 10.57 -5.40 -10.93
CA GLU A 462 9.93 -6.65 -11.34
C GLU A 462 9.53 -7.51 -10.14
N THR A 463 10.31 -7.52 -9.05
CA THR A 463 9.96 -8.25 -7.82
C THR A 463 8.63 -7.78 -7.25
N THR A 464 8.40 -6.46 -7.17
CA THR A 464 7.12 -5.90 -6.70
C THR A 464 5.99 -6.25 -7.67
N LEU A 465 6.25 -6.21 -8.99
CA LEU A 465 5.26 -6.60 -10.01
C LEU A 465 4.85 -8.07 -9.90
N GLU A 466 5.80 -8.97 -9.68
CA GLU A 466 5.57 -10.41 -9.57
C GLU A 466 4.82 -10.75 -8.28
N ARG A 467 5.23 -10.17 -7.15
CA ARG A 467 4.67 -10.45 -5.82
C ARG A 467 3.17 -10.18 -5.74
N TRP A 468 2.68 -9.12 -6.40
CA TRP A 468 1.26 -8.76 -6.37
C TRP A 468 0.42 -9.36 -7.52
N ASP A 469 1.04 -9.94 -8.56
CA ASP A 469 0.33 -10.31 -9.79
C ASP A 469 -0.86 -11.24 -9.56
N GLY A 470 -0.66 -12.31 -8.77
CA GLY A 470 -1.69 -13.30 -8.48
C GLY A 470 -2.89 -12.69 -7.76
N VAL A 471 -2.63 -11.88 -6.73
CA VAL A 471 -3.65 -11.21 -5.92
C VAL A 471 -4.44 -10.20 -6.77
N LEU A 472 -3.75 -9.33 -7.51
CA LEU A 472 -4.40 -8.29 -8.31
C LEU A 472 -5.22 -8.88 -9.46
N THR A 473 -4.70 -9.94 -10.10
CA THR A 473 -5.42 -10.64 -11.17
C THR A 473 -6.70 -11.26 -10.66
N ALA A 474 -6.63 -12.02 -9.56
CA ALA A 474 -7.79 -12.68 -9.01
C ALA A 474 -8.85 -11.69 -8.52
N ALA A 475 -8.43 -10.59 -7.88
CA ALA A 475 -9.34 -9.54 -7.45
C ALA A 475 -10.02 -8.84 -8.66
N ALA A 476 -9.27 -8.52 -9.71
CA ALA A 476 -9.81 -7.89 -10.92
C ALA A 476 -10.76 -8.82 -11.70
N ASP A 477 -10.47 -10.12 -11.76
CA ASP A 477 -11.36 -11.13 -12.34
C ASP A 477 -12.70 -11.19 -11.60
N PHE A 478 -12.68 -11.15 -10.27
CA PHE A 478 -13.91 -11.08 -9.48
C PHE A 478 -14.68 -9.79 -9.72
N MET A 479 -13.99 -8.65 -9.68
CA MET A 479 -14.61 -7.36 -9.91
C MET A 479 -15.30 -7.28 -11.29
N ALA A 480 -14.66 -7.83 -12.34
CA ALA A 480 -15.23 -7.90 -13.68
C ALA A 480 -16.38 -8.92 -13.78
N SER A 481 -16.28 -10.06 -13.11
CA SER A 481 -17.32 -11.09 -13.11
C SER A 481 -18.54 -10.73 -12.27
N PHE A 482 -18.37 -9.92 -11.21
CA PHE A 482 -19.44 -9.50 -10.32
C PHE A 482 -20.34 -8.44 -10.96
N ALA A 483 -19.75 -7.51 -11.71
CA ALA A 483 -20.49 -6.46 -12.41
C ALA A 483 -21.45 -7.07 -13.44
N TRP A 484 -22.73 -6.68 -13.39
CA TRP A 484 -23.76 -7.29 -14.23
C TRP A 484 -24.15 -6.40 -15.40
N TYR A 485 -24.09 -6.92 -16.63
CA TYR A 485 -24.49 -6.15 -17.81
C TYR A 485 -26.02 -6.03 -17.92
N ASN A 486 -26.51 -4.81 -17.76
CA ASN A 486 -27.90 -4.47 -17.94
C ASN A 486 -28.18 -4.15 -19.41
N ALA A 487 -28.78 -5.11 -20.12
CA ALA A 487 -29.11 -4.94 -21.54
C ALA A 487 -30.11 -3.80 -21.83
N THR A 488 -30.84 -3.32 -20.82
CA THR A 488 -31.82 -2.24 -21.00
C THR A 488 -31.14 -0.86 -20.95
N THR A 489 -30.24 -0.66 -20.00
CA THR A 489 -29.50 0.61 -19.82
C THR A 489 -28.21 0.65 -20.64
N GLY A 490 -27.68 -0.51 -21.04
CA GLY A 490 -26.47 -0.64 -21.83
C GLY A 490 -25.18 -0.54 -21.02
N VAL A 491 -25.27 -0.59 -19.69
CA VAL A 491 -24.12 -0.45 -18.76
C VAL A 491 -24.04 -1.65 -17.81
N TYR A 492 -22.89 -1.79 -17.12
CA TYR A 492 -22.70 -2.74 -16.04
C TYR A 492 -23.11 -2.12 -14.70
N ASP A 493 -24.06 -2.77 -14.02
CA ASP A 493 -24.54 -2.39 -12.70
C ASP A 493 -23.79 -3.16 -11.59
N LEU A 494 -23.68 -2.55 -10.41
CA LEU A 494 -23.27 -3.20 -9.17
C LEU A 494 -24.49 -3.41 -8.25
N GLY A 495 -24.70 -4.66 -7.83
CA GLY A 495 -25.87 -5.07 -7.04
C GLY A 495 -27.20 -4.94 -7.80
N PRO A 496 -28.34 -5.25 -7.15
CA PRO A 496 -28.49 -5.93 -5.86
C PRO A 496 -28.32 -7.47 -5.95
N PRO A 497 -28.16 -8.18 -4.81
CA PRO A 497 -28.11 -7.66 -3.44
C PRO A 497 -26.71 -7.20 -3.03
N MET A 498 -26.60 -6.08 -2.32
CA MET A 498 -25.33 -5.63 -1.74
C MET A 498 -25.50 -4.61 -0.61
N TYR A 499 -24.54 -4.59 0.32
CA TYR A 499 -24.35 -3.43 1.22
C TYR A 499 -23.23 -2.52 0.68
N PRO A 500 -23.43 -1.20 0.63
CA PRO A 500 -22.37 -0.25 0.39
C PRO A 500 -21.62 0.05 1.70
N VAL A 501 -20.59 0.89 1.63
CA VAL A 501 -19.84 1.39 2.80
C VAL A 501 -20.76 1.90 3.91
N SER A 502 -21.89 2.56 3.59
CA SER A 502 -22.84 3.10 4.57
C SER A 502 -23.47 2.04 5.50
N GLU A 503 -23.44 0.75 5.13
CA GLU A 503 -23.93 -0.43 5.89
C GLU A 503 -25.40 -0.42 6.39
N ASN A 504 -26.10 0.71 6.33
CA ASN A 504 -27.44 0.96 6.85
C ASN A 504 -28.54 0.96 5.76
N THR A 505 -28.24 0.47 4.57
CA THR A 505 -29.17 0.48 3.42
C THR A 505 -29.91 -0.85 3.26
N ASN A 506 -31.03 -0.87 2.52
CA ASN A 506 -31.70 -2.13 2.18
C ASN A 506 -30.92 -2.84 1.06
N PRO A 507 -30.27 -3.99 1.31
CA PRO A 507 -29.38 -4.60 0.35
C PRO A 507 -30.09 -5.08 -0.92
N ASN A 508 -31.40 -5.35 -0.87
CA ASN A 508 -32.19 -5.73 -2.04
C ASN A 508 -32.56 -4.54 -2.94
N ALA A 509 -32.40 -3.31 -2.46
CA ALA A 509 -32.68 -2.09 -3.21
C ALA A 509 -31.40 -1.34 -3.61
N THR A 510 -30.30 -1.57 -2.90
CA THR A 510 -29.02 -0.92 -3.18
C THR A 510 -28.46 -1.36 -4.52
N ILE A 511 -28.34 -0.41 -5.44
CA ILE A 511 -27.76 -0.56 -6.77
C ILE A 511 -26.86 0.64 -7.07
N ASN A 512 -25.76 0.38 -7.77
CA ASN A 512 -24.83 1.42 -8.24
C ASN A 512 -24.42 2.45 -7.15
N PRO A 513 -23.90 2.02 -5.99
CA PRO A 513 -23.42 2.96 -4.97
C PRO A 513 -22.29 3.86 -5.48
N THR A 514 -22.31 5.13 -5.07
CA THR A 514 -21.37 6.15 -5.58
C THR A 514 -19.90 5.76 -5.33
N PHE A 515 -19.57 5.37 -4.09
CA PHE A 515 -18.19 5.09 -3.72
C PHE A 515 -17.68 3.81 -4.40
N GLU A 516 -18.47 2.74 -4.37
CA GLU A 516 -18.14 1.44 -4.95
C GLU A 516 -17.94 1.54 -6.46
N LEU A 517 -18.79 2.30 -7.17
CA LEU A 517 -18.61 2.57 -8.60
C LEU A 517 -17.30 3.30 -8.91
N ALA A 518 -16.88 4.24 -8.06
CA ALA A 518 -15.59 4.92 -8.21
C ALA A 518 -14.43 3.96 -7.89
N TYR A 519 -14.56 3.15 -6.85
CA TYR A 519 -13.51 2.24 -6.43
C TYR A 519 -13.33 1.06 -7.42
N TRP A 520 -14.42 0.59 -8.03
CA TRP A 520 -14.35 -0.41 -9.10
C TRP A 520 -13.56 0.09 -10.30
N ARG A 521 -13.78 1.35 -10.71
CA ARG A 521 -13.02 1.99 -11.79
C ARG A 521 -11.55 2.10 -11.42
N PHE A 522 -11.24 2.56 -10.20
CA PHE A 522 -9.86 2.63 -9.71
C PHE A 522 -9.18 1.26 -9.74
N GLY A 523 -9.82 0.23 -9.18
CA GLY A 523 -9.21 -1.10 -9.09
C GLY A 523 -8.95 -1.72 -10.46
N LEU A 524 -9.90 -1.59 -11.40
CA LEU A 524 -9.70 -2.07 -12.77
C LEU A 524 -8.64 -1.24 -13.52
N ASP A 525 -8.60 0.08 -13.36
CA ASP A 525 -7.56 0.91 -13.96
C ASP A 525 -6.15 0.50 -13.47
N VAL A 526 -5.98 0.27 -12.15
CA VAL A 526 -4.72 -0.23 -11.58
C VAL A 526 -4.39 -1.60 -12.15
N ALA A 527 -5.31 -2.56 -12.13
CA ALA A 527 -5.07 -3.91 -12.62
C ALA A 527 -4.64 -3.94 -14.10
N MET A 528 -5.27 -3.12 -14.95
CA MET A 528 -4.87 -2.98 -16.35
C MET A 528 -3.47 -2.38 -16.49
N SER A 529 -3.17 -1.31 -15.75
CA SER A 529 -1.85 -0.68 -15.78
C SER A 529 -0.73 -1.64 -15.33
N TRP A 530 -1.04 -2.53 -14.39
CA TRP A 530 -0.12 -3.56 -13.92
C TRP A 530 0.18 -4.61 -14.99
N LYS A 531 -0.84 -5.06 -15.74
CA LYS A 531 -0.61 -5.94 -16.90
C LYS A 531 0.26 -5.28 -17.95
N GLU A 532 0.05 -3.99 -18.23
CA GLU A 532 0.90 -3.23 -19.16
C GLU A 532 2.35 -3.13 -18.68
N ARG A 533 2.58 -2.79 -17.40
CA ARG A 533 3.92 -2.72 -16.79
C ARG A 533 4.67 -4.06 -16.88
N GLN A 534 3.96 -5.18 -16.76
CA GLN A 534 4.50 -6.52 -16.91
C GLN A 534 4.64 -6.98 -18.38
N GLY A 535 4.23 -6.17 -19.35
CA GLY A 535 4.21 -6.57 -20.77
C GLY A 535 3.20 -7.69 -21.10
N LYS A 536 2.17 -7.88 -20.28
CA LYS A 536 1.11 -8.87 -20.47
C LYS A 536 -0.10 -8.26 -21.17
N SER A 537 -0.86 -9.09 -21.88
CA SER A 537 -2.14 -8.67 -22.47
C SER A 537 -3.16 -8.36 -21.38
N ILE A 538 -3.81 -7.20 -21.46
CA ILE A 538 -4.95 -6.86 -20.60
C ILE A 538 -6.17 -7.72 -21.01
N PRO A 539 -6.82 -8.42 -20.07
CA PRO A 539 -8.07 -9.14 -20.30
C PRO A 539 -9.19 -8.23 -20.82
N GLU A 540 -9.90 -8.67 -21.86
CA GLU A 540 -10.88 -7.83 -22.55
C GLU A 540 -12.15 -7.59 -21.72
N ASN A 541 -12.53 -8.54 -20.87
CA ASN A 541 -13.62 -8.38 -19.90
C ASN A 541 -13.35 -7.23 -18.92
N TRP A 542 -12.11 -7.07 -18.44
CA TRP A 542 -11.74 -5.98 -17.53
C TRP A 542 -11.95 -4.62 -18.19
N LYS A 543 -11.48 -4.46 -19.43
CA LYS A 543 -11.67 -3.23 -20.21
C LYS A 543 -13.15 -2.94 -20.43
N ASN A 544 -13.89 -3.95 -20.89
CA ASN A 544 -15.30 -3.81 -21.22
C ASN A 544 -16.12 -3.38 -20.00
N VAL A 545 -15.92 -4.01 -18.84
CA VAL A 545 -16.57 -3.61 -17.59
C VAL A 545 -16.13 -2.20 -17.21
N ARG A 546 -14.83 -1.93 -17.12
CA ARG A 546 -14.32 -0.60 -16.73
C ARG A 546 -14.89 0.53 -17.58
N GLU A 547 -14.98 0.35 -18.89
CA GLU A 547 -15.48 1.35 -19.84
C GLU A 547 -17.00 1.54 -19.80
N ASN A 548 -17.73 0.49 -19.44
CA ASN A 548 -19.19 0.48 -19.51
C ASN A 548 -19.86 0.32 -18.13
N LEU A 549 -19.16 0.57 -17.02
CA LEU A 549 -19.78 0.66 -15.69
C LEU A 549 -20.81 1.79 -15.63
N ALA A 550 -21.89 1.58 -14.87
CA ALA A 550 -22.91 2.59 -14.64
C ALA A 550 -22.30 3.93 -14.18
N PRO A 551 -22.79 5.07 -14.70
CA PRO A 551 -22.28 6.38 -14.32
C PRO A 551 -22.50 6.62 -12.81
N LEU A 552 -21.68 7.49 -12.21
CA LEU A 552 -21.92 7.90 -10.82
C LEU A 552 -23.30 8.56 -10.72
N PRO A 553 -24.17 8.13 -9.80
CA PRO A 553 -25.52 8.67 -9.70
C PRO A 553 -25.48 10.12 -9.21
N ILE A 554 -26.45 10.93 -9.63
CA ILE A 554 -26.56 12.33 -9.21
C ILE A 554 -28.00 12.58 -8.74
N VAL A 555 -28.14 13.21 -7.58
CA VAL A 555 -29.43 13.67 -7.03
C VAL A 555 -29.25 15.11 -6.59
N ASN A 556 -30.08 16.04 -7.10
CA ASN A 556 -30.08 17.46 -6.71
C ASN A 556 -28.67 18.09 -6.70
N ASP A 557 -27.90 17.91 -7.77
CA ASP A 557 -26.52 18.41 -7.94
C ASP A 557 -25.52 17.93 -6.86
N THR A 558 -25.75 16.72 -6.32
CA THR A 558 -24.87 16.04 -5.36
C THR A 558 -24.76 14.55 -5.69
N TYR A 559 -23.74 13.89 -5.16
CA TYR A 559 -23.61 12.43 -5.21
C TYR A 559 -24.36 11.80 -4.02
N PRO A 560 -25.36 10.92 -4.26
CA PRO A 560 -26.09 10.21 -3.21
C PRO A 560 -25.32 8.96 -2.72
N VAL A 561 -25.80 8.29 -1.67
CA VAL A 561 -25.22 7.01 -1.21
C VAL A 561 -25.27 5.96 -2.32
N TYR A 562 -26.44 5.79 -2.95
CA TYR A 562 -26.63 4.88 -4.08
C TYR A 562 -27.67 5.40 -5.08
N GLU A 563 -27.74 4.78 -6.27
CA GLU A 563 -28.63 5.18 -7.34
C GLU A 563 -30.10 4.98 -6.96
N GLY A 564 -30.91 6.03 -7.06
CA GLY A 564 -32.35 5.95 -6.79
C GLY A 564 -32.72 5.85 -5.31
N ILE A 565 -31.79 6.10 -4.38
CA ILE A 565 -32.08 6.15 -2.95
C ILE A 565 -33.22 7.15 -2.65
N PRO A 566 -34.30 6.72 -1.97
CA PRO A 566 -35.39 7.62 -1.63
C PRO A 566 -34.95 8.63 -0.55
N ASN A 567 -35.51 9.84 -0.60
CA ASN A 567 -35.36 10.87 0.43
C ASN A 567 -33.91 11.33 0.76
N MET A 568 -32.95 11.13 -0.14
CA MET A 568 -31.57 11.61 0.04
C MET A 568 -31.54 13.08 0.50
N TRP A 569 -30.76 13.36 1.54
CA TRP A 569 -30.60 14.69 2.17
C TRP A 569 -31.82 15.26 2.90
N THR A 570 -32.90 14.49 3.03
CA THR A 570 -34.13 14.92 3.71
C THR A 570 -34.55 14.03 4.87
N ASP A 571 -33.91 12.87 5.01
CA ASP A 571 -34.15 11.88 6.06
C ASP A 571 -32.85 11.54 6.78
N ASN A 572 -32.88 11.56 8.12
CA ASN A 572 -31.73 11.21 8.96
C ASN A 572 -31.24 9.78 8.72
N GLU A 573 -32.11 8.85 8.35
CA GLU A 573 -31.71 7.47 8.01
C GLU A 573 -30.79 7.40 6.77
N THR A 574 -30.79 8.45 5.93
CA THR A 574 -29.95 8.54 4.72
C THR A 574 -28.76 9.50 4.87
N THR A 575 -28.65 10.17 6.02
CA THR A 575 -27.58 11.12 6.35
C THR A 575 -26.95 10.81 7.71
N SER A 576 -26.80 9.52 8.01
CA SER A 576 -26.16 8.95 9.20
C SER A 576 -25.20 7.84 8.77
N ASP A 577 -24.48 7.26 9.72
CA ASP A 577 -23.47 6.23 9.46
C ASP A 577 -22.30 6.79 8.61
N HIS A 578 -21.73 6.01 7.70
CA HIS A 578 -20.53 6.41 6.93
C HIS A 578 -20.81 7.38 5.75
N PRO A 579 -20.20 8.58 5.70
CA PRO A 579 -20.32 9.54 4.60
C PRO A 579 -19.43 9.17 3.39
N ALA A 580 -19.57 7.94 2.87
CA ALA A 580 -18.71 7.32 1.87
C ALA A 580 -18.50 8.11 0.56
N MET A 581 -19.46 8.95 0.18
CA MET A 581 -19.37 9.80 -1.02
C MET A 581 -18.21 10.80 -0.95
N ALA A 582 -17.79 11.22 0.25
CA ALA A 582 -16.57 12.02 0.41
C ALA A 582 -15.32 11.26 -0.06
N GLY A 583 -15.34 9.92 -0.01
CA GLY A 583 -14.22 9.07 -0.40
C GLY A 583 -13.86 9.12 -1.88
N ILE A 584 -14.77 9.50 -2.78
CA ILE A 584 -14.46 9.59 -4.21
C ILE A 584 -13.45 10.70 -4.53
N TYR A 585 -13.32 11.68 -3.62
CA TYR A 585 -12.38 12.81 -3.77
C TYR A 585 -11.62 13.12 -2.46
N GLY A 586 -11.60 12.20 -1.49
CA GLY A 586 -10.78 12.29 -0.29
C GLY A 586 -9.82 11.11 -0.20
N TRP A 587 -10.35 9.92 -0.44
CA TRP A 587 -9.58 8.68 -0.40
C TRP A 587 -9.07 8.29 -1.79
N LEU A 588 -9.95 8.22 -2.78
CA LEU A 588 -9.60 7.73 -4.12
C LEU A 588 -9.11 8.85 -5.03
N PRO A 589 -8.18 8.59 -5.97
CA PRO A 589 -7.93 9.50 -7.07
C PRO A 589 -9.18 9.57 -7.99
N PRO A 590 -9.46 10.72 -8.65
CA PRO A 590 -10.53 10.82 -9.62
C PRO A 590 -10.42 9.73 -10.71
N PRO A 591 -11.52 9.03 -11.06
CA PRO A 591 -11.46 7.97 -12.06
C PRO A 591 -10.98 8.47 -13.42
N SER A 592 -10.05 7.75 -14.05
CA SER A 592 -9.47 8.18 -15.32
C SER A 592 -10.48 8.13 -16.49
N SER A 593 -11.45 7.22 -16.39
CA SER A 593 -12.50 6.97 -17.38
C SER A 593 -13.75 7.83 -17.21
N SER A 594 -13.96 8.43 -16.04
CA SER A 594 -15.13 9.25 -15.72
C SER A 594 -14.72 10.38 -14.78
N PRO A 595 -14.21 11.51 -15.31
CA PRO A 595 -13.83 12.65 -14.50
C PRO A 595 -14.97 13.11 -13.59
N LEU A 596 -14.64 13.46 -12.34
CA LEU A 596 -15.61 13.96 -11.38
C LEU A 596 -16.03 15.39 -11.73
N ASN A 597 -17.31 15.70 -11.51
CA ASN A 597 -17.77 17.07 -11.60
C ASN A 597 -17.46 17.78 -10.27
N MET A 598 -16.46 18.66 -10.29
CA MET A 598 -15.98 19.32 -9.07
C MET A 598 -17.03 20.19 -8.38
N THR A 599 -17.98 20.77 -9.12
CA THR A 599 -19.11 21.48 -8.51
C THR A 599 -20.00 20.53 -7.71
N ILE A 600 -20.29 19.34 -8.23
CA ILE A 600 -21.08 18.31 -7.54
C ILE A 600 -20.31 17.76 -6.33
N VAL A 601 -18.99 17.56 -6.45
CA VAL A 601 -18.13 17.17 -5.32
C VAL A 601 -18.22 18.20 -4.19
N SER A 602 -18.01 19.50 -4.48
CA SER A 602 -18.10 20.57 -3.49
C SER A 602 -19.50 20.69 -2.86
N ASN A 603 -20.56 20.56 -3.66
CA ASN A 603 -21.93 20.55 -3.16
C ASN A 603 -22.18 19.37 -2.22
N THR A 604 -21.66 18.20 -2.56
CA THR A 604 -21.79 16.98 -1.73
C THR A 604 -21.08 17.16 -0.40
N ALA A 605 -19.83 17.65 -0.40
CA ALA A 605 -19.08 17.95 0.82
C ALA A 605 -19.82 18.98 1.71
N SER A 606 -20.39 20.03 1.10
CA SER A 606 -21.19 21.03 1.81
C SER A 606 -22.46 20.45 2.43
N LYS A 607 -23.12 19.51 1.74
CA LYS A 607 -24.30 18.80 2.24
C LYS A 607 -23.96 17.85 3.39
N ILE A 608 -22.85 17.12 3.29
CA ILE A 608 -22.36 16.28 4.39
C ILE A 608 -22.08 17.16 5.62
N HIS A 609 -21.29 18.24 5.47
CA HIS A 609 -20.97 19.12 6.57
C HIS A 609 -22.21 19.72 7.27
N SER A 610 -23.25 20.04 6.50
CA SER A 610 -24.45 20.70 7.04
C SER A 610 -25.53 19.76 7.60
N LEU A 611 -25.59 18.50 7.13
CA LEU A 611 -26.72 17.62 7.39
C LEU A 611 -26.34 16.25 7.96
N TRP A 612 -25.08 15.82 7.85
CA TRP A 612 -24.68 14.48 8.28
C TRP A 612 -24.67 14.40 9.80
N ASP A 613 -25.27 13.34 10.34
CA ASP A 613 -25.25 13.04 11.76
C ASP A 613 -23.91 12.42 12.15
N LEU A 614 -22.94 13.30 12.44
CA LEU A 614 -21.60 12.90 12.87
C LEU A 614 -21.59 12.24 14.27
N GLU A 615 -22.68 12.31 15.04
CA GLU A 615 -22.79 11.57 16.31
C GLU A 615 -23.02 10.08 16.09
N ASP A 616 -23.63 9.70 14.96
CA ASP A 616 -23.84 8.31 14.55
C ASP A 616 -22.76 7.80 13.58
N SER A 617 -21.75 8.61 13.25
CA SER A 617 -20.59 8.20 12.44
C SER A 617 -19.56 7.39 13.24
N TYR A 618 -18.72 6.63 12.53
CA TYR A 618 -17.57 5.93 13.08
C TYR A 618 -16.32 6.82 13.03
N GLY A 619 -15.35 6.58 13.91
CA GLY A 619 -14.26 7.54 14.05
C GLY A 619 -13.34 7.68 12.82
N TRP A 620 -13.19 6.66 11.97
CA TRP A 620 -12.41 6.80 10.73
C TRP A 620 -13.08 7.71 9.69
N ASP A 621 -14.39 7.97 9.82
CA ASP A 621 -15.13 8.90 8.96
C ASP A 621 -14.57 10.32 9.08
N PHE A 622 -14.13 10.74 10.27
CA PHE A 622 -13.51 12.06 10.48
C PHE A 622 -12.23 12.22 9.68
N ALA A 623 -11.41 11.16 9.59
CA ALA A 623 -10.22 11.17 8.76
C ALA A 623 -10.56 11.19 7.25
N LEU A 624 -11.61 10.45 6.84
CA LEU A 624 -12.11 10.49 5.46
C LEU A 624 -12.55 11.91 5.07
N LEU A 625 -13.35 12.55 5.92
CA LEU A 625 -13.83 13.92 5.72
C LEU A 625 -12.68 14.93 5.71
N ALA A 626 -11.71 14.79 6.62
CA ALA A 626 -10.52 15.62 6.63
C ALA A 626 -9.72 15.49 5.32
N MET A 627 -9.48 14.26 4.83
CA MET A 627 -8.80 14.04 3.55
C MET A 627 -9.56 14.64 2.37
N ASN A 628 -10.90 14.60 2.39
CA ASN A 628 -11.73 15.26 1.37
C ASN A 628 -11.63 16.80 1.43
N SER A 629 -11.71 17.39 2.62
CA SER A 629 -11.52 18.82 2.83
C SER A 629 -10.14 19.30 2.37
N LEU A 630 -9.08 18.53 2.64
CA LEU A 630 -7.73 18.84 2.15
C LEU A 630 -7.67 18.92 0.63
N ARG A 631 -8.25 17.95 -0.10
CA ARG A 631 -8.27 18.01 -1.58
C ARG A 631 -9.14 19.12 -2.15
N LEU A 632 -10.10 19.61 -1.37
CA LEU A 632 -10.91 20.78 -1.73
C LEU A 632 -10.23 22.11 -1.39
N GLY A 633 -9.03 22.06 -0.78
CA GLY A 633 -8.26 23.23 -0.37
C GLY A 633 -8.72 23.86 0.95
N ASP A 634 -9.50 23.13 1.76
CA ASP A 634 -10.02 23.61 3.04
C ASP A 634 -9.29 22.93 4.22
N THR A 635 -8.10 23.44 4.52
CA THR A 635 -7.25 22.93 5.59
C THR A 635 -7.85 23.16 6.99
N ASP A 636 -8.57 24.26 7.19
CA ASP A 636 -9.18 24.58 8.48
C ASP A 636 -10.30 23.59 8.82
N GLN A 637 -11.17 23.29 7.84
CA GLN A 637 -12.22 22.29 8.01
C GLN A 637 -11.63 20.89 8.24
N ALA A 638 -10.50 20.56 7.59
CA ALA A 638 -9.82 19.29 7.83
C ALA A 638 -9.34 19.17 9.28
N ILE A 639 -8.73 20.23 9.83
CA ILE A 639 -8.30 20.27 11.24
C ILE A 639 -9.50 20.16 12.17
N GLU A 640 -10.62 20.80 11.85
CA GLU A 640 -11.85 20.71 12.65
C GLU A 640 -12.37 19.27 12.72
N TYR A 641 -12.38 18.52 11.61
CA TYR A 641 -12.75 17.10 11.65
C TYR A 641 -11.78 16.26 12.49
N LEU A 642 -10.46 16.49 12.34
CA LEU A 642 -9.44 15.76 13.10
C LEU A 642 -9.42 16.09 14.61
N LEU A 643 -10.03 17.19 15.00
CA LEU A 643 -10.18 17.63 16.39
C LEU A 643 -11.64 17.61 16.86
N HIS A 644 -12.53 17.01 16.07
CA HIS A 644 -13.94 16.99 16.36
C HIS A 644 -14.20 16.35 17.74
N PRO A 645 -15.12 16.89 18.56
CA PRO A 645 -15.34 16.40 19.92
C PRO A 645 -15.71 14.92 20.05
N ILE A 646 -16.17 14.28 18.98
CA ILE A 646 -16.55 12.85 18.94
C ILE A 646 -15.37 11.97 18.51
N PHE A 647 -14.43 12.53 17.76
CA PHE A 647 -13.19 11.86 17.37
C PHE A 647 -12.18 11.93 18.52
N GLN A 648 -12.46 11.19 19.59
CA GLN A 648 -11.75 11.29 20.87
C GLN A 648 -10.60 10.29 21.00
N PHE A 649 -9.55 10.73 21.69
CA PHE A 649 -8.39 9.93 22.07
C PHE A 649 -8.15 10.14 23.57
N ASP A 650 -8.00 9.04 24.32
CA ASP A 650 -7.82 9.11 25.78
C ASP A 650 -6.45 9.66 26.19
N ASP A 651 -6.15 9.64 27.49
CA ASP A 651 -4.89 10.15 28.07
C ASP A 651 -3.66 9.41 27.54
N ALA A 652 -3.78 8.12 27.22
CA ALA A 652 -2.74 7.29 26.65
C ALA A 652 -2.78 7.26 25.11
N GLY A 653 -3.70 8.00 24.49
CA GLY A 653 -3.86 8.12 23.05
C GLY A 653 -4.64 6.97 22.41
N TYR A 654 -5.35 6.15 23.19
CA TYR A 654 -6.24 5.17 22.61
C TYR A 654 -7.45 5.86 21.99
N PRO A 655 -7.80 5.53 20.73
CA PRO A 655 -9.02 6.04 20.11
C PRO A 655 -10.25 5.46 20.81
N VAL A 656 -11.13 6.34 21.27
CA VAL A 656 -12.37 5.96 21.98
C VAL A 656 -13.40 5.45 20.97
N GLY A 657 -14.00 4.29 21.25
CA GLY A 657 -14.98 3.64 20.37
C GLY A 657 -16.41 4.20 20.46
N GLY A 658 -16.66 5.09 21.42
CA GLY A 658 -17.97 5.70 21.63
C GLY A 658 -19.03 4.70 22.08
N SER A 659 -20.25 4.85 21.57
CA SER A 659 -21.39 3.97 21.86
C SER A 659 -21.53 2.79 20.89
N ARG A 660 -20.89 2.86 19.71
CA ARG A 660 -21.10 1.87 18.62
C ARG A 660 -20.14 0.68 18.69
N VAL A 661 -18.90 0.89 19.15
CA VAL A 661 -17.84 -0.13 19.19
C VAL A 661 -17.04 -0.07 20.49
N PRO A 662 -16.44 -1.20 20.94
CA PRO A 662 -15.63 -1.21 22.15
C PRO A 662 -14.40 -0.30 22.03
N THR A 663 -14.00 0.32 23.14
CA THR A 663 -12.73 1.05 23.21
C THR A 663 -11.59 0.07 23.48
N PRO A 664 -10.47 0.13 22.73
CA PRO A 664 -10.19 1.09 21.66
C PRO A 664 -10.69 0.67 20.28
N TYR A 665 -10.81 1.65 19.37
CA TYR A 665 -11.15 1.45 17.96
C TYR A 665 -10.05 1.99 17.04
N PHE A 666 -9.06 1.16 16.70
CA PHE A 666 -7.84 1.55 15.98
C PHE A 666 -7.99 2.02 14.54
N PRO A 667 -9.06 1.74 13.79
CA PRO A 667 -9.29 2.43 12.52
C PRO A 667 -9.23 3.96 12.64
N ASN A 668 -9.59 4.52 13.80
CA ASN A 668 -9.48 5.95 14.08
C ASN A 668 -8.02 6.42 14.10
N ALA A 669 -7.15 5.68 14.80
CA ALA A 669 -5.74 6.02 14.88
C ALA A 669 -5.09 5.90 13.49
N GLY A 670 -5.34 4.80 12.77
CA GLY A 670 -4.80 4.62 11.42
C GLY A 670 -5.35 5.65 10.42
N GLY A 671 -6.64 6.00 10.51
CA GLY A 671 -7.26 7.09 9.75
C GLY A 671 -6.63 8.45 10.04
N LEU A 672 -6.45 8.81 11.32
CA LEU A 672 -5.72 10.02 11.72
C LEU A 672 -4.32 10.03 11.08
N MET A 673 -3.59 8.92 11.15
CA MET A 673 -2.26 8.81 10.57
C MET A 673 -2.27 9.00 9.05
N LEU A 674 -3.29 8.53 8.34
CA LEU A 674 -3.46 8.77 6.90
C LEU A 674 -3.72 10.24 6.59
N ALA A 675 -4.61 10.89 7.33
CA ALA A 675 -4.90 12.31 7.17
C ALA A 675 -3.67 13.18 7.49
N MET A 676 -2.96 12.88 8.59
CA MET A 676 -1.71 13.55 8.95
C MET A 676 -0.61 13.34 7.90
N ALA A 677 -0.51 12.15 7.30
CA ALA A 677 0.41 11.92 6.18
C ALA A 677 0.04 12.73 4.94
N MET A 678 -1.26 12.95 4.71
CA MET A 678 -1.75 13.78 3.62
C MET A 678 -1.47 15.27 3.88
N MET A 679 -1.65 15.73 5.11
CA MET A 679 -1.25 17.09 5.52
C MET A 679 0.27 17.30 5.45
N ALA A 680 1.09 16.30 5.74
CA ALA A 680 2.54 16.45 5.78
C ALA A 680 3.24 16.21 4.43
N GLY A 681 2.82 15.18 3.70
CA GLY A 681 3.46 14.75 2.45
C GLY A 681 2.66 15.02 1.19
N GLY A 682 1.38 15.38 1.31
CA GLY A 682 0.51 15.66 0.18
C GLY A 682 0.15 14.41 -0.62
N TRP A 683 -0.09 14.63 -1.91
CA TRP A 683 -0.52 13.63 -2.89
C TRP A 683 -0.02 13.98 -4.29
N ASP A 684 -0.30 13.14 -5.28
CA ASP A 684 0.10 13.43 -6.67
C ASP A 684 -0.41 14.76 -7.19
N GLY A 685 0.46 15.54 -7.82
CA GLY A 685 0.12 16.87 -8.33
C GLY A 685 0.23 17.98 -7.27
N GLU A 686 0.04 17.67 -5.99
CA GLU A 686 0.20 18.62 -4.88
C GLU A 686 1.00 18.00 -3.71
N PRO A 687 2.29 17.68 -3.94
CA PRO A 687 3.16 17.14 -2.89
C PRO A 687 3.56 18.22 -1.88
N GLY A 688 3.91 17.80 -0.67
CA GLY A 688 4.38 18.68 0.40
C GLY A 688 3.33 18.97 1.45
N THR A 689 3.55 20.04 2.22
CA THR A 689 2.77 20.36 3.42
C THR A 689 1.48 21.13 3.10
N HIS A 690 0.37 20.68 3.69
CA HIS A 690 -0.96 21.26 3.66
C HIS A 690 -1.43 21.54 5.10
N PHE A 691 -0.75 22.51 5.74
CA PHE A 691 -1.09 23.05 7.06
C PHE A 691 -1.45 24.55 6.90
N PRO A 692 -2.08 25.18 7.91
CA PRO A 692 -2.31 26.63 7.89
C PRO A 692 -1.01 27.40 7.62
N GLU A 693 -1.08 28.48 6.83
CA GLU A 693 0.12 29.20 6.36
C GLU A 693 0.99 29.77 7.50
N ASP A 694 0.40 30.01 8.67
CA ASP A 694 1.07 30.52 9.86
C ASP A 694 1.69 29.44 10.75
N TRP A 695 1.49 28.15 10.43
CA TRP A 695 2.09 27.04 11.16
C TRP A 695 3.50 26.74 10.63
N ASP A 696 4.52 27.00 11.46
CA ASP A 696 5.91 26.58 11.20
C ASP A 696 6.09 25.08 11.46
N VAL A 697 5.58 24.26 10.52
CA VAL A 697 5.63 22.80 10.57
C VAL A 697 6.88 22.26 9.90
N LYS A 698 7.56 21.30 10.53
CA LYS A 698 8.65 20.55 9.90
C LYS A 698 8.20 19.13 9.62
N VAL A 699 8.49 18.66 8.41
CA VAL A 699 8.13 17.31 7.94
C VAL A 699 9.33 16.64 7.27
N GLU A 700 9.42 15.33 7.42
CA GLU A 700 10.47 14.50 6.79
C GLU A 700 9.87 13.20 6.28
N GLY A 701 10.31 12.73 5.10
CA GLY A 701 10.24 11.31 4.71
C GLY A 701 8.87 10.74 4.32
N PHE A 702 7.81 11.56 4.16
CA PHE A 702 6.49 11.08 3.76
C PHE A 702 6.42 10.57 2.33
N VAL A 703 5.67 9.49 2.12
CA VAL A 703 5.29 9.03 0.77
C VAL A 703 4.00 9.76 0.35
N PRO A 704 3.96 10.43 -0.81
CA PRO A 704 2.74 11.07 -1.30
C PRO A 704 1.61 10.06 -1.56
N GLY A 705 0.36 10.49 -1.37
CA GLY A 705 -0.83 9.70 -1.65
C GLY A 705 -1.21 9.65 -3.13
N LEU A 706 -2.08 8.72 -3.51
CA LEU A 706 -2.60 8.60 -4.87
C LEU A 706 -3.61 9.71 -5.15
N ALA A 707 -3.35 10.57 -6.13
CA ALA A 707 -4.33 11.54 -6.64
C ALA A 707 -4.46 11.54 -8.16
N THR A 708 -3.50 10.93 -8.86
CA THR A 708 -3.68 10.50 -10.25
C THR A 708 -3.06 9.12 -10.38
N LEU A 709 -3.63 8.23 -11.17
CA LEU A 709 -2.81 7.13 -11.69
C LEU A 709 -1.78 7.77 -12.61
N PRO A 710 -0.47 7.54 -12.42
CA PRO A 710 0.54 8.15 -13.28
C PRO A 710 0.24 7.74 -14.72
N ARG A 711 -0.30 8.69 -15.49
CA ARG A 711 -0.63 8.45 -16.89
C ARG A 711 0.68 8.38 -17.63
N MET A 712 0.97 7.19 -18.14
CA MET A 712 2.01 6.99 -19.14
C MET A 712 1.60 7.77 -20.40
N THR A 713 2.34 8.82 -20.71
CA THR A 713 2.29 9.47 -22.01
C THR A 713 3.08 8.60 -22.98
N LYS A 714 2.40 8.09 -24.00
CA LYS A 714 3.03 7.43 -25.14
C LYS A 714 3.28 8.50 -26.22
N PHE A 715 4.55 8.85 -26.41
CA PHE A 715 4.99 9.73 -27.49
C PHE A 715 5.09 8.95 -28.80
N ASP A 716 4.11 9.10 -29.69
CA ASP A 716 4.17 8.57 -31.05
C ASP A 716 4.92 9.57 -31.98
N ILE A 717 6.02 9.13 -32.58
CA ILE A 717 6.94 9.93 -33.40
C ILE A 717 7.03 9.33 -34.80
N ALA A 718 6.46 10.00 -35.79
CA ALA A 718 6.62 9.66 -37.20
C ALA A 718 7.79 10.44 -37.81
N ILE A 719 8.68 9.76 -38.52
CA ILE A 719 9.87 10.34 -39.14
C ILE A 719 9.81 10.09 -40.65
N VAL A 720 9.67 11.15 -41.42
CA VAL A 720 9.85 11.11 -42.88
C VAL A 720 11.32 11.32 -43.20
N SER A 721 11.93 10.34 -43.87
CA SER A 721 13.38 10.22 -44.00
C SER A 721 13.82 9.65 -45.35
N ASP A 722 15.07 9.95 -45.74
CA ASP A 722 15.74 9.27 -46.84
C ASP A 722 17.10 8.71 -46.37
N THR A 723 17.39 7.46 -46.73
CA THR A 723 18.62 6.72 -46.41
C THR A 723 19.90 7.39 -46.91
N VAL A 724 19.82 8.29 -47.90
CA VAL A 724 20.97 9.05 -48.43
C VAL A 724 21.01 10.50 -47.94
N CYS A 725 20.13 10.91 -47.02
CA CYS A 725 20.13 12.25 -46.44
C CYS A 725 21.00 12.30 -45.16
N PRO A 726 22.14 13.03 -45.15
CA PRO A 726 23.00 13.08 -43.96
C PRO A 726 22.32 13.77 -42.77
N TRP A 727 21.43 14.74 -43.04
CA TRP A 727 20.66 15.40 -42.00
C TRP A 727 19.63 14.47 -41.35
N CYS A 728 19.16 13.42 -42.04
CA CYS A 728 18.28 12.44 -41.43
C CYS A 728 19.01 11.64 -40.34
N TYR A 729 20.28 11.28 -40.59
CA TYR A 729 21.08 10.58 -39.59
C TYR A 729 21.40 11.46 -38.39
N VAL A 730 21.80 12.72 -38.63
CA VAL A 730 22.01 13.71 -37.55
C VAL A 730 20.72 13.95 -36.76
N GLY A 731 19.59 14.15 -37.44
CA GLY A 731 18.30 14.39 -36.81
C GLY A 731 17.86 13.24 -35.91
N LYS A 732 18.10 11.98 -36.33
CA LYS A 732 17.86 10.79 -35.52
C LYS A 732 18.68 10.81 -34.22
N GLN A 733 19.99 11.06 -34.31
CA GLN A 733 20.85 11.12 -33.13
C GLN A 733 20.42 12.24 -32.16
N LYS A 734 20.03 13.41 -32.69
CA LYS A 734 19.53 14.51 -31.86
C LYS A 734 18.18 14.23 -31.22
N LEU A 735 17.29 13.51 -31.91
CA LEU A 735 16.04 13.01 -31.33
C LEU A 735 16.32 12.06 -30.16
N GLU A 736 17.23 11.10 -30.34
CA GLU A 736 17.60 10.14 -29.28
C GLU A 736 18.24 10.80 -28.07
N GLN A 737 19.10 11.80 -28.29
CA GLN A 737 19.63 12.63 -27.21
C GLN A 737 18.50 13.37 -26.48
N GLY A 738 17.50 13.88 -27.21
CA GLY A 738 16.32 14.52 -26.61
C GLY A 738 15.48 13.56 -25.77
N ILE A 739 15.23 12.35 -26.27
CA ILE A 739 14.53 11.28 -25.53
C ILE A 739 15.32 10.89 -24.27
N THR A 740 16.65 10.76 -24.40
CA THR A 740 17.53 10.42 -23.26
C THR A 740 17.50 11.52 -22.20
N ALA A 741 17.60 12.79 -22.62
CA ALA A 741 17.54 13.94 -21.71
C ALA A 741 16.18 14.03 -21.00
N TYR A 742 15.08 13.69 -21.70
CA TYR A 742 13.75 13.63 -21.10
C TYR A 742 13.70 12.57 -19.99
N LYS A 743 14.12 11.33 -20.29
CA LYS A 743 14.15 10.24 -19.31
C LYS A 743 15.06 10.53 -18.11
N GLN A 744 16.16 11.26 -18.31
CA GLN A 744 17.04 11.68 -17.22
C GLN A 744 16.42 12.77 -16.32
N ARG A 745 15.63 13.69 -16.89
CA ARG A 745 14.91 14.73 -16.12
C ARG A 745 13.67 14.22 -15.42
N HIS A 746 13.07 13.17 -15.97
CA HIS A 746 11.87 12.53 -15.44
C HIS A 746 12.17 11.06 -15.11
N PRO A 747 13.09 10.78 -14.16
CA PRO A 747 13.49 9.41 -13.83
C PRO A 747 12.35 8.56 -13.29
N ASP A 748 11.33 9.20 -12.70
CA ASP A 748 10.14 8.57 -12.14
C ASP A 748 8.99 8.45 -13.17
N SER A 749 9.20 8.90 -14.42
CA SER A 749 8.19 8.81 -15.48
C SER A 749 8.24 7.44 -16.18
N ASN A 750 7.05 6.85 -16.36
CA ASN A 750 6.86 5.63 -17.15
C ASN A 750 6.60 5.92 -18.65
N ASP A 751 6.81 7.15 -19.12
CA ASP A 751 6.49 7.56 -20.49
C ASP A 751 7.28 6.77 -21.55
N THR A 752 6.60 6.43 -22.64
CA THR A 752 7.15 5.59 -23.71
C THR A 752 7.29 6.35 -25.03
N PHE A 753 8.23 5.93 -25.86
CA PHE A 753 8.53 6.57 -27.15
C PHE A 753 8.43 5.53 -28.26
N SER A 754 7.53 5.76 -29.21
CA SER A 754 7.26 4.87 -30.34
C SER A 754 7.64 5.58 -31.63
N ILE A 755 8.59 5.03 -32.38
CA ILE A 755 9.13 5.65 -33.60
C ILE A 755 8.66 4.88 -34.82
N SER A 756 8.08 5.56 -35.80
CA SER A 756 7.75 5.02 -37.13
C SER A 756 8.49 5.76 -38.23
N TRP A 757 9.03 5.02 -39.20
CA TRP A 757 9.76 5.59 -40.33
C TRP A 757 8.94 5.55 -41.61
N HIS A 758 9.00 6.65 -42.37
CA HIS A 758 8.31 6.85 -43.63
C HIS A 758 9.29 7.29 -44.72
N PRO A 759 9.19 6.75 -45.94
CA PRO A 759 10.12 7.03 -47.02
C PRO A 759 9.92 8.40 -47.64
N PHE A 760 11.02 9.00 -48.07
CA PHE A 760 11.07 10.15 -48.97
C PHE A 760 12.16 9.91 -50.01
N TYR A 761 11.93 10.37 -51.24
CA TYR A 761 12.96 10.38 -52.29
C TYR A 761 13.56 11.79 -52.40
N LEU A 762 14.75 11.97 -51.82
CA LEU A 762 15.49 13.24 -51.82
C LEU A 762 16.01 13.60 -53.23
N ALA A 763 16.36 12.57 -54.01
CA ALA A 763 16.78 12.71 -55.40
C ALA A 763 16.05 11.67 -56.26
N PRO A 764 14.77 11.90 -56.63
CA PRO A 764 13.97 10.97 -57.43
C PRO A 764 14.58 10.64 -58.80
N GLU A 765 15.44 11.54 -59.31
CA GLU A 765 16.17 11.39 -60.57
C GLU A 765 17.48 10.59 -60.46
N ALA A 766 17.84 10.12 -59.26
CA ALA A 766 19.07 9.37 -59.05
C ALA A 766 19.10 8.06 -59.84
N PRO A 767 20.24 7.66 -60.44
CA PRO A 767 20.37 6.41 -61.18
C PRO A 767 20.06 5.18 -60.32
N THR A 768 19.45 4.16 -60.92
CA THR A 768 19.19 2.87 -60.27
C THR A 768 20.47 2.05 -60.08
N THR A 769 21.51 2.32 -60.86
CA THR A 769 22.86 1.74 -60.68
C THR A 769 23.75 2.72 -59.94
N GLY A 770 24.43 2.25 -58.89
CA GLY A 770 25.29 3.07 -58.05
C GLY A 770 26.39 3.81 -58.84
N VAL A 771 26.43 5.12 -58.65
CA VAL A 771 27.45 6.03 -59.19
C VAL A 771 28.39 6.50 -58.08
N ASP A 772 29.61 6.90 -58.44
CA ASP A 772 30.58 7.43 -57.46
C ASP A 772 29.98 8.63 -56.71
N LYS A 773 29.92 8.51 -55.37
CA LYS A 773 29.22 9.46 -54.49
C LYS A 773 29.86 10.84 -54.56
N ARG A 774 31.19 10.92 -54.60
CA ARG A 774 31.93 12.18 -54.64
C ARG A 774 31.74 12.87 -55.99
N ALA A 775 31.84 12.14 -57.10
CA ALA A 775 31.58 12.65 -58.44
C ALA A 775 30.13 13.14 -58.59
N TRP A 776 29.16 12.42 -58.04
CA TRP A 776 27.75 12.81 -58.03
C TRP A 776 27.52 14.15 -57.32
N TYR A 777 28.06 14.32 -56.12
CA TYR A 777 27.96 15.59 -55.40
C TYR A 777 28.78 16.71 -56.05
N LEU A 778 29.92 16.40 -56.67
CA LEU A 778 30.74 17.37 -57.39
C LEU A 778 29.96 17.97 -58.55
N ALA A 779 29.27 17.13 -59.33
CA ALA A 779 28.47 17.55 -60.46
C ALA A 779 27.27 18.41 -60.05
N ARG A 780 26.65 18.14 -58.89
CA ARG A 780 25.46 18.88 -58.42
C ARG A 780 25.77 20.19 -57.71
N PHE A 781 26.86 20.25 -56.95
CA PHE A 781 27.14 21.38 -56.06
C PHE A 781 28.41 22.18 -56.41
N GLY A 782 29.32 21.61 -57.20
CA GLY A 782 30.65 22.19 -57.43
C GLY A 782 31.62 21.94 -56.26
N GLU A 783 32.92 22.04 -56.52
CA GLU A 783 33.99 21.66 -55.59
C GLU A 783 33.96 22.45 -54.27
N GLU A 784 33.78 23.77 -54.37
CA GLU A 784 33.77 24.67 -53.21
C GLU A 784 32.61 24.36 -52.25
N ARG A 785 31.38 24.26 -52.76
CA ARG A 785 30.19 23.97 -51.94
C ARG A 785 30.20 22.56 -51.38
N MET A 786 30.67 21.57 -52.15
CA MET A 786 30.80 20.19 -51.67
C MET A 786 31.81 20.11 -50.53
N THR A 787 32.99 20.71 -50.69
CA THR A 787 34.04 20.68 -49.64
C THR A 787 33.56 21.36 -48.37
N ALA A 788 32.92 22.53 -48.48
CA ALA A 788 32.33 23.22 -47.33
C ALA A 788 31.22 22.41 -46.65
N ALA A 789 30.33 21.77 -47.42
CA ALA A 789 29.27 20.93 -46.88
C ALA A 789 29.81 19.68 -46.17
N PHE A 790 30.82 19.01 -46.74
CA PHE A 790 31.46 17.85 -46.14
C PHE A 790 32.21 18.21 -44.86
N GLY A 791 32.92 19.34 -44.86
CA GLY A 791 33.57 19.88 -43.65
C GLY A 791 32.55 20.11 -42.52
N ARG A 792 31.46 20.82 -42.83
CA ARG A 792 30.38 21.08 -41.87
C ARG A 792 29.71 19.80 -41.36
N LEU A 793 29.44 18.83 -42.22
CA LEU A 793 28.87 17.54 -41.83
C LEU A 793 29.82 16.75 -40.93
N SER A 794 31.13 16.80 -41.21
CA SER A 794 32.13 16.13 -40.37
C SER A 794 32.21 16.73 -38.96
N GLU A 795 32.09 18.06 -38.85
CA GLU A 795 32.05 18.74 -37.54
C GLU A 795 30.79 18.38 -36.77
N ILE A 796 29.62 18.54 -37.39
CA ILE A 796 28.33 18.23 -36.75
C ILE A 796 28.22 16.74 -36.40
N GLY A 797 28.73 15.86 -37.26
CA GLY A 797 28.73 14.42 -37.03
C GLY A 797 29.46 14.06 -35.73
N LYS A 798 30.63 14.65 -35.47
CA LYS A 798 31.39 14.41 -34.23
C LYS A 798 30.59 14.75 -32.98
N ASP A 799 29.85 15.84 -33.00
CA ASP A 799 29.03 16.29 -31.85
C ASP A 799 27.91 15.30 -31.50
N VAL A 800 27.49 14.47 -32.47
CA VAL A 800 26.41 13.48 -32.30
C VAL A 800 26.88 12.03 -32.49
N GLY A 801 28.20 11.79 -32.47
CA GLY A 801 28.78 10.45 -32.53
C GLY A 801 28.78 9.76 -33.90
N ILE A 802 28.72 10.52 -35.00
CA ILE A 802 28.77 10.00 -36.38
C ILE A 802 30.14 10.30 -37.02
N ASP A 803 30.84 9.28 -37.52
CA ASP A 803 32.08 9.42 -38.29
C ASP A 803 31.81 9.44 -39.80
N PHE A 804 31.32 10.57 -40.31
CA PHE A 804 30.99 10.72 -41.73
C PHE A 804 32.18 10.45 -42.66
N LYS A 805 32.00 9.48 -43.57
CA LYS A 805 32.82 9.20 -44.74
C LYS A 805 32.08 9.60 -46.01
N PHE A 806 32.82 10.10 -46.99
CA PHE A 806 32.25 10.66 -48.22
C PHE A 806 32.61 9.88 -49.48
N GLY A 807 33.28 8.73 -49.35
CA GLY A 807 33.49 7.78 -50.44
C GLY A 807 32.28 6.86 -50.68
N GLY A 808 32.49 5.82 -51.48
CA GLY A 808 31.44 4.87 -51.84
C GLY A 808 30.57 5.32 -53.01
N LYS A 809 29.39 4.70 -53.13
CA LYS A 809 28.44 4.94 -54.23
C LYS A 809 27.09 5.41 -53.73
N THR A 810 26.36 6.12 -54.59
CA THR A 810 25.01 6.64 -54.32
C THR A 810 24.08 6.38 -55.52
N GLY A 811 22.77 6.46 -55.31
CA GLY A 811 21.77 6.20 -56.35
C GLY A 811 20.35 6.20 -55.78
N ALA A 812 19.42 5.58 -56.49
CA ALA A 812 18.02 5.49 -56.10
C ALA A 812 17.82 4.74 -54.77
N THR A 813 16.96 5.25 -53.89
CA THR A 813 16.76 4.76 -52.51
C THR A 813 15.49 3.92 -52.33
N ARG A 814 14.76 3.63 -53.41
CA ARG A 814 13.54 2.81 -53.33
C ARG A 814 13.80 1.43 -52.71
N THR A 815 14.88 0.75 -53.10
CA THR A 815 15.20 -0.58 -52.58
C THR A 815 15.60 -0.56 -51.10
N SER A 816 16.34 0.46 -50.64
CA SER A 816 16.67 0.61 -49.21
C SER A 816 15.42 0.92 -48.38
N HIS A 817 14.49 1.74 -48.89
CA HIS A 817 13.18 1.97 -48.27
C HIS A 817 12.30 0.72 -48.21
N ARG A 818 12.36 -0.15 -49.24
CA ARG A 818 11.67 -1.44 -49.20
C ARG A 818 12.19 -2.33 -48.07
N LEU A 819 13.48 -2.28 -47.73
CA LEU A 819 14.00 -2.99 -46.54
C LEU A 819 13.51 -2.39 -45.22
N ILE A 820 13.36 -1.07 -45.15
CA ILE A 820 12.76 -0.42 -43.98
C ILE A 820 11.31 -0.91 -43.80
N GLN A 821 10.55 -1.10 -44.88
CA GLN A 821 9.21 -1.73 -44.81
C GLN A 821 9.27 -3.17 -44.30
N LEU A 822 10.25 -3.98 -44.70
CA LEU A 822 10.43 -5.32 -44.13
C LEU A 822 10.64 -5.25 -42.61
N GLY A 823 11.50 -4.34 -42.12
CA GLY A 823 11.67 -4.10 -40.69
C GLY A 823 10.37 -3.71 -39.99
N LYS A 824 9.56 -2.85 -40.63
CA LYS A 824 8.22 -2.43 -40.15
C LYS A 824 7.27 -3.61 -39.94
N THR A 825 7.33 -4.65 -40.77
CA THR A 825 6.49 -5.86 -40.61
C THR A 825 6.80 -6.68 -39.36
N LYS A 826 7.98 -6.47 -38.75
CA LYS A 826 8.41 -7.19 -37.55
C LYS A 826 8.09 -6.40 -36.27
N SER A 827 8.55 -5.15 -36.19
CA SER A 827 8.21 -4.21 -35.11
C SER A 827 8.74 -2.80 -35.40
N PRO A 828 8.23 -1.74 -34.75
CA PRO A 828 8.81 -0.38 -34.83
C PRO A 828 10.30 -0.32 -34.43
N ALA A 829 10.69 -1.12 -33.42
CA ALA A 829 12.08 -1.22 -32.99
C ALA A 829 12.97 -1.86 -34.08
N MET A 830 12.48 -2.93 -34.73
CA MET A 830 13.20 -3.55 -35.85
C MET A 830 13.30 -2.61 -37.05
N GLN A 831 12.23 -1.87 -37.37
CA GLN A 831 12.25 -0.82 -38.38
C GLN A 831 13.38 0.19 -38.14
N THR A 832 13.52 0.65 -36.90
CA THR A 832 14.55 1.62 -36.50
C THR A 832 15.96 1.04 -36.61
N LYS A 833 16.18 -0.21 -36.17
CA LYS A 833 17.48 -0.91 -36.33
C LYS A 833 17.92 -1.03 -37.79
N VAL A 834 16.98 -1.30 -38.70
CA VAL A 834 17.28 -1.36 -40.15
C VAL A 834 17.71 0.01 -40.66
N VAL A 835 17.02 1.08 -40.29
CA VAL A 835 17.38 2.46 -40.66
C VAL A 835 18.78 2.82 -40.14
N GLU A 836 19.07 2.53 -38.88
CA GLU A 836 20.40 2.76 -38.28
C GLU A 836 21.50 2.03 -39.01
N SER A 837 21.28 0.74 -39.32
CA SER A 837 22.29 -0.03 -40.04
C SER A 837 22.50 0.47 -41.46
N LEU A 838 21.44 0.93 -42.15
CA LEU A 838 21.55 1.52 -43.48
C LEU A 838 22.29 2.86 -43.45
N PHE A 839 22.00 3.72 -42.46
CA PHE A 839 22.75 4.97 -42.26
C PHE A 839 24.22 4.71 -42.01
N LYS A 840 24.55 3.80 -41.08
CA LYS A 840 25.93 3.43 -40.80
C LYS A 840 26.65 2.89 -42.04
N SER A 841 26.03 1.95 -42.75
CA SER A 841 26.63 1.38 -43.96
C SER A 841 26.87 2.43 -45.04
N TYR A 842 25.95 3.37 -45.24
CA TYR A 842 26.10 4.40 -46.27
C TYR A 842 27.04 5.56 -45.88
N PHE A 843 26.96 6.03 -44.63
CA PHE A 843 27.63 7.25 -44.17
C PHE A 843 28.95 7.00 -43.43
N GLU A 844 29.18 5.82 -42.85
CA GLU A 844 30.40 5.54 -42.08
C GLU A 844 31.26 4.46 -42.73
N GLU A 845 30.66 3.56 -43.52
CA GLU A 845 31.34 2.41 -44.13
C GLU A 845 31.50 2.54 -45.66
N GLU A 846 31.19 3.72 -46.22
CA GLU A 846 31.31 4.00 -47.65
C GLU A 846 30.56 3.00 -48.56
N GLY A 847 29.46 2.42 -48.06
CA GLY A 847 28.65 1.44 -48.76
C GLY A 847 27.88 2.02 -49.97
N ASP A 848 27.49 1.12 -50.88
CA ASP A 848 26.63 1.40 -52.03
C ASP A 848 25.16 1.13 -51.69
N ILE A 849 24.35 2.17 -51.59
CA ILE A 849 22.92 2.06 -51.24
C ILE A 849 22.08 1.34 -52.32
N THR A 850 22.62 1.17 -53.52
CA THR A 850 21.95 0.45 -54.63
C THR A 850 22.32 -1.03 -54.70
N SER A 851 23.34 -1.46 -53.95
CA SER A 851 23.83 -2.84 -53.97
C SER A 851 23.00 -3.75 -53.07
N HIS A 852 22.40 -4.80 -53.64
CA HIS A 852 21.68 -5.82 -52.87
C HIS A 852 22.57 -6.48 -51.81
N GLU A 853 23.87 -6.64 -52.07
CA GLU A 853 24.82 -7.19 -51.11
C GLU A 853 24.98 -6.28 -49.89
N VAL A 854 25.17 -4.97 -50.10
CA VAL A 854 25.32 -3.99 -49.00
C VAL A 854 24.02 -3.87 -48.21
N LEU A 855 22.89 -3.81 -48.92
CA LEU A 855 21.55 -3.74 -48.33
C LEU A 855 21.23 -4.98 -47.49
N ARG A 856 21.56 -6.18 -47.98
CA ARG A 856 21.43 -7.43 -47.23
C ARG A 856 22.28 -7.42 -45.97
N ASN A 857 23.56 -7.06 -46.09
CA ASN A 857 24.48 -7.03 -44.95
C ASN A 857 24.00 -6.08 -43.85
N ALA A 858 23.42 -4.92 -44.22
CA ALA A 858 22.83 -3.99 -43.27
C ALA A 858 21.57 -4.57 -42.60
N ALA A 859 20.66 -5.18 -43.36
CA ALA A 859 19.45 -5.80 -42.81
C ALA A 859 19.75 -6.97 -41.85
N VAL A 860 20.70 -7.84 -42.20
CA VAL A 860 21.13 -8.95 -41.34
C VAL A 860 21.80 -8.43 -40.07
N ARG A 861 22.64 -7.39 -40.18
CA ARG A 861 23.25 -6.73 -39.00
C ARG A 861 22.21 -6.12 -38.06
N ALA A 862 21.10 -5.61 -38.60
CA ALA A 862 19.97 -5.11 -37.82
C ALA A 862 19.18 -6.23 -37.10
N GLY A 863 19.37 -7.49 -37.50
CA GLY A 863 18.76 -8.68 -36.89
C GLY A 863 17.65 -9.33 -37.73
N LEU A 864 17.52 -9.01 -39.02
CA LEU A 864 16.60 -9.70 -39.93
C LEU A 864 17.18 -11.03 -40.43
N ASP A 865 16.30 -12.00 -40.70
CA ASP A 865 16.68 -13.29 -41.27
C ASP A 865 17.23 -13.13 -42.70
N GLU A 866 18.40 -13.70 -42.96
CA GLU A 866 19.10 -13.50 -44.23
C GLU A 866 18.31 -14.07 -45.42
N LYS A 867 17.63 -15.22 -45.25
CA LYS A 867 16.86 -15.84 -46.33
C LYS A 867 15.66 -14.96 -46.69
N GLU A 868 14.92 -14.48 -45.68
CA GLU A 868 13.80 -13.57 -45.87
C GLU A 868 14.23 -12.26 -46.55
N VAL A 869 15.38 -11.70 -46.17
CA VAL A 869 15.94 -10.49 -46.78
C VAL A 869 16.27 -10.72 -48.26
N ASN A 870 16.89 -11.84 -48.61
CA ASN A 870 17.19 -12.19 -50.00
C ASN A 870 15.91 -12.29 -50.84
N GLU A 871 14.92 -13.06 -50.36
CA GLU A 871 13.62 -13.19 -51.04
C GLU A 871 12.91 -11.83 -51.19
N TRP A 872 13.00 -10.97 -50.19
CA TRP A 872 12.43 -9.64 -50.23
C TRP A 872 13.09 -8.78 -51.31
N LEU A 873 14.43 -8.73 -51.33
CA LEU A 873 15.22 -7.94 -52.30
C LEU A 873 15.07 -8.45 -53.74
N GLU A 874 14.92 -9.76 -53.95
CA GLU A 874 14.70 -10.36 -55.27
C GLU A 874 13.26 -10.22 -55.78
N SER A 875 12.31 -9.94 -54.89
CA SER A 875 10.90 -9.70 -55.22
C SER A 875 10.60 -8.21 -55.36
N GLU A 876 9.31 -7.88 -55.54
CA GLU A 876 8.80 -6.50 -55.54
C GLU A 876 8.01 -6.14 -54.25
N LYS A 877 8.09 -7.00 -53.23
CA LYS A 877 7.40 -6.77 -51.94
C LYS A 877 7.85 -5.48 -51.27
N GLY A 878 6.91 -4.75 -50.68
CA GLY A 878 7.14 -3.44 -50.05
C GLY A 878 7.21 -2.26 -51.03
N GLY A 879 7.30 -2.49 -52.34
CA GLY A 879 7.47 -1.42 -53.32
C GLY A 879 6.26 -0.50 -53.43
N VAL A 880 5.06 -1.09 -53.49
CA VAL A 880 3.78 -0.35 -53.57
C VAL A 880 3.56 0.49 -52.32
N GLU A 881 3.88 -0.06 -51.15
CA GLU A 881 3.78 0.62 -49.87
C GLU A 881 4.74 1.81 -49.79
N VAL A 882 6.00 1.63 -50.22
CA VAL A 882 6.99 2.72 -50.27
C VAL A 882 6.50 3.84 -51.17
N ASP A 883 6.10 3.53 -52.40
CA ASP A 883 5.68 4.56 -53.37
C ASP A 883 4.43 5.32 -52.90
N ARG A 884 3.48 4.60 -52.27
CA ARG A 884 2.30 5.21 -51.66
C ARG A 884 2.67 6.16 -50.52
N GLU A 885 3.57 5.76 -49.62
CA GLU A 885 3.99 6.59 -48.49
C GLU A 885 4.82 7.81 -48.94
N VAL A 886 5.62 7.70 -50.01
CA VAL A 886 6.32 8.85 -50.62
C VAL A 886 5.31 9.87 -51.17
N GLU A 887 4.28 9.42 -51.89
CA GLU A 887 3.23 10.30 -52.41
C GLU A 887 2.36 10.88 -51.28
N GLU A 888 2.18 10.16 -50.18
CA GLU A 888 1.53 10.68 -48.98
C GLU A 888 2.35 11.80 -48.31
N ALA A 889 3.66 11.62 -48.15
CA ALA A 889 4.54 12.67 -47.63
C ALA A 889 4.45 13.96 -48.48
N ARG A 890 4.44 13.83 -49.82
CA ARG A 890 4.26 14.96 -50.73
C ARG A 890 2.89 15.63 -50.60
N ARG A 891 1.81 14.84 -50.50
CA ARG A 891 0.45 15.36 -50.29
C ARG A 891 0.31 16.10 -48.96
N ASN A 892 1.06 15.67 -47.95
CA ASN A 892 1.15 16.35 -46.65
C ASN A 892 2.12 17.55 -46.67
N SER A 893 2.48 18.06 -47.86
CA SER A 893 3.33 19.25 -48.05
C SER A 893 4.76 19.13 -47.48
N ILE A 894 5.23 17.89 -47.22
CA ILE A 894 6.61 17.66 -46.79
C ILE A 894 7.52 17.80 -48.01
N SER A 895 8.31 18.87 -48.01
CA SER A 895 9.21 19.23 -49.13
C SER A 895 10.70 18.99 -48.82
N GLY A 896 11.03 18.53 -47.61
CA GLY A 896 12.39 18.23 -47.19
C GLY A 896 12.45 17.27 -46.01
N VAL A 897 13.60 16.63 -45.83
CA VAL A 897 13.84 15.61 -44.80
C VAL A 897 15.13 15.89 -44.00
N PRO A 898 15.21 15.53 -42.70
CA PRO A 898 14.19 14.82 -41.94
C PRO A 898 13.00 15.71 -41.59
N ASN A 899 11.83 15.12 -41.50
CA ASN A 899 10.64 15.75 -40.95
C ASN A 899 10.09 14.84 -39.85
N PHE A 900 9.89 15.39 -38.65
CA PHE A 900 9.36 14.66 -37.51
C PHE A 900 7.95 15.16 -37.24
N THR A 901 7.01 14.24 -37.01
CA THR A 901 5.66 14.56 -36.54
C THR A 901 5.42 13.82 -35.23
N ILE A 902 5.24 14.56 -34.14
CA ILE A 902 4.98 14.01 -32.81
C ILE A 902 3.47 14.12 -32.52
N GLN A 903 2.87 13.04 -32.02
CA GLN A 903 1.42 12.90 -31.78
C GLN A 903 0.55 13.26 -33.00
N GLY A 904 1.07 13.04 -34.22
CA GLY A 904 0.37 13.39 -35.47
C GLY A 904 0.08 14.89 -35.65
N LYS A 905 0.61 15.77 -34.78
CA LYS A 905 0.21 17.18 -34.67
C LYS A 905 1.39 18.14 -34.67
N TYR A 906 2.46 17.80 -33.95
CA TYR A 906 3.60 18.70 -33.75
C TYR A 906 4.69 18.39 -34.77
N GLU A 907 4.80 19.24 -35.78
CA GLU A 907 5.75 19.08 -36.87
C GLU A 907 7.09 19.78 -36.57
N ILE A 908 8.20 19.07 -36.76
CA ILE A 908 9.56 19.58 -36.65
C ILE A 908 10.29 19.30 -37.97
N GLY A 909 10.62 20.37 -38.69
CA GLY A 909 11.41 20.29 -39.92
C GLY A 909 12.92 20.36 -39.67
N GLY A 910 13.66 19.43 -40.26
CA GLY A 910 15.13 19.40 -40.26
C GLY A 910 15.75 18.82 -38.97
N ALA A 911 17.08 18.73 -38.97
CA ALA A 911 17.86 18.21 -37.84
C ALA A 911 18.00 19.25 -36.70
N GLN A 912 16.90 19.54 -36.02
CA GLN A 912 16.84 20.47 -34.88
C GLN A 912 17.65 19.97 -33.68
N ASP A 913 17.98 20.89 -32.78
CA ASP A 913 18.70 20.58 -31.53
C ASP A 913 17.90 19.66 -30.59
N SER A 914 18.60 18.81 -29.82
CA SER A 914 17.98 17.89 -28.86
C SER A 914 17.08 18.62 -27.85
N ALA A 915 17.42 19.86 -27.48
CA ALA A 915 16.62 20.69 -26.57
C ALA A 915 15.24 21.08 -27.15
N VAL A 916 15.08 21.08 -28.48
CA VAL A 916 13.77 21.32 -29.12
C VAL A 916 12.84 20.14 -28.86
N PHE A 917 13.33 18.91 -29.03
CA PHE A 917 12.57 17.70 -28.75
C PHE A 917 12.21 17.60 -27.28
N LEU A 918 13.17 17.84 -26.39
CA LEU A 918 12.95 17.83 -24.93
C LEU A 918 11.83 18.77 -24.50
N ARG A 919 11.91 20.05 -24.90
CA ARG A 919 10.87 21.03 -24.59
C ARG A 919 9.51 20.66 -25.18
N LEU A 920 9.49 20.02 -26.34
CA LEU A 920 8.24 19.57 -26.94
C LEU A 920 7.63 18.41 -26.17
N PHE A 921 8.43 17.44 -25.71
CA PHE A 921 7.96 16.35 -24.88
C PHE A 921 7.41 16.87 -23.54
N GLU A 922 8.14 17.76 -22.87
CA GLU A 922 7.70 18.46 -21.65
C GLU A 922 6.37 19.19 -21.89
N LYS A 923 6.26 19.98 -22.97
CA LYS A 923 5.04 20.69 -23.31
C LYS A 923 3.85 19.76 -23.62
N ILE A 924 4.08 18.66 -24.35
CA ILE A 924 3.02 17.69 -24.65
C ILE A 924 2.52 17.05 -23.36
N LYS A 925 3.45 16.69 -22.44
CA LYS A 925 3.10 16.14 -21.13
C LYS A 925 2.23 17.12 -20.34
N GLU A 926 2.67 18.37 -20.20
CA GLU A 926 1.90 19.43 -19.54
C GLU A 926 0.52 19.65 -20.20
N MET A 927 0.44 19.55 -21.52
CA MET A 927 -0.82 19.70 -22.26
C MET A 927 -1.77 18.52 -22.03
N GLU A 928 -1.28 17.29 -22.01
CA GLU A 928 -2.10 16.10 -21.70
C GLU A 928 -2.59 16.12 -20.25
N GLU A 929 -1.79 16.70 -19.35
CA GLU A 929 -2.17 16.94 -17.95
C GLU A 929 -3.21 18.07 -17.83
N SER A 930 -3.04 19.18 -18.55
CA SER A 930 -3.92 20.38 -18.43
C SER A 930 -5.19 20.35 -19.28
N SER A 931 -5.22 19.68 -20.43
CA SER A 931 -6.42 19.64 -21.30
C SER A 931 -7.53 18.72 -20.81
N LYS A 932 -7.39 18.18 -19.60
CA LYS A 932 -8.36 17.32 -18.91
C LYS A 932 -8.61 17.73 -17.45
N ALA A 933 -8.03 18.86 -17.03
CA ALA A 933 -8.49 19.66 -15.89
C ALA A 933 -9.56 20.65 -16.39
#